data_AF-A0A8H4Q232-F1
#
_entry.id   AF-A0A8H4Q232-F1
#
_cell.length_a   1.000
_cell.length_b   1.000
_cell.length_c   1.000
_cell.angle_alpha   90.00
_cell.angle_beta   90.00
_cell.angle_gamma   90.00
#
_symmetry.space_group_name_H-M   'P 1'
#
loop_
_entity.id
_entity.type
_entity.pdbx_description
1 polymer ?
#
loop_
_entity_poly.entity_id
_entity_poly.type
_entity_poly.pdbx_seq_one_letter_code
_entity_poly.pdbx_strand_id
1 'polypeptide(L)'
;MQVPLFRLRCGLNSYEWGKKGSESAAARFAAATPSDSLSIESDKPYSELWMGSHPSNPSRDIDTGRTLSEIFADNKALLSAGVAAGYGDRLPFLLKILSIDKALSIQAHPNKKLAEQLHARDPRNYPDDNHKPEMAIAITPFEGLCGFRPLAEIAHFLASVPPLRSLVGDDNARSLAAEATTAHGGQDETGDQHRARMALRSAFGALMSSDADAVAREAPRLVDLARSEGDGFAAGGVSSTTGRDMAELVTRLHDQFGADIGLFVLFFLNFVRLQPGEALFLVADDIHAYVSGDIVECMAASDNVVRAGLTPKFKDVTTLVDMLTYRYAPIDQQKMVPTDYPYATLNRTAYTSGSAAVLYDPPIDEFAVVRTQLRSVGAKVTMEAIDGPSIVICTAGRGSIAAGTTRLDVAEGGKTGDDKKRTAVRSSEKEGDTDTTSDTSSSSGIMSQRNRSGRGSNRNNGNNAPGEEAQIWEACKVQIADIVTGVNNENDSLSELVKLDKEVGTMDPDRVPTDSIKQMEQLCRKGVKFSEANISSLKTVTEQLKILRAVVVAKEQAESSASGTGKRAARDSAAAATAATASLYDFDGAGDSPVPSPVAGGGAGGGAASGGVAGGGSSTSTRKQHGDRSSNRDSMPPKADSVEPQGPTASASGGNNSRSRVVFSKGDAVAFKPKAPSGEPSSDWILGEVAAVMGEGKSRRYKVLDIEPDDQSKQKEYRSSASSMIAITPESQAGTLRDWEAGKVVLALYPNTTTFYKAEVHSMDEDGRVNLKFEGENDSTTLQQVERRFVIEFRA
;
A
#
# COMPACT_ATOMS: atom_id res chain seq x y z
N MET A 1 -19.24 11.24 25.99
CA MET A 1 -17.99 11.98 26.30
C MET A 1 -17.85 13.23 25.40
N GLN A 2 -16.98 14.22 25.69
CA GLN A 2 -16.71 15.31 24.73
C GLN A 2 -15.81 14.78 23.60
N VAL A 3 -16.31 14.75 22.36
CA VAL A 3 -15.54 14.37 21.16
C VAL A 3 -14.31 15.28 21.03
N PRO A 4 -13.08 14.77 21.22
CA PRO A 4 -11.88 15.58 21.11
C PRO A 4 -11.60 15.88 19.63
N LEU A 5 -11.15 17.10 19.38
CA LEU A 5 -10.75 17.59 18.06
C LEU A 5 -9.49 18.43 18.23
N PHE A 6 -8.33 17.81 17.98
CA PHE A 6 -7.00 18.40 18.21
C PHE A 6 -6.12 18.25 16.97
N ARG A 7 -5.04 19.03 16.89
CA ARG A 7 -4.21 19.14 15.67
C ARG A 7 -2.97 18.29 15.71
N LEU A 8 -2.53 17.79 14.55
CA LEU A 8 -1.31 17.00 14.44
C LEU A 8 -0.17 17.75 13.74
N ARG A 9 1.02 17.69 14.34
CA ARG A 9 2.29 17.77 13.64
C ARG A 9 2.67 16.37 13.18
N CYS A 10 2.70 16.18 11.87
CA CYS A 10 2.89 14.90 11.20
C CYS A 10 4.36 14.70 10.81
N GLY A 11 4.78 13.44 10.68
CA GLY A 11 6.16 13.09 10.35
C GLY A 11 6.46 13.28 8.87
N LEU A 12 7.57 13.95 8.51
CA LEU A 12 7.96 14.18 7.12
C LEU A 12 9.24 13.38 6.78
N ASN A 13 9.18 12.53 5.76
CA ASN A 13 10.31 11.76 5.23
C ASN A 13 10.92 12.45 3.99
N SER A 14 12.23 12.31 3.81
CA SER A 14 13.03 12.87 2.70
C SER A 14 13.82 11.78 1.98
N TYR A 15 13.13 10.78 1.42
CA TYR A 15 13.76 9.75 0.59
C TYR A 15 14.06 10.28 -0.82
N GLU A 16 15.14 9.79 -1.45
CA GLU A 16 15.65 10.28 -2.74
C GLU A 16 14.70 10.19 -3.94
N TRP A 17 13.62 9.42 -3.84
CA TRP A 17 12.59 9.29 -4.86
C TRP A 17 11.54 10.41 -4.80
N GLY A 18 11.53 11.19 -3.71
CA GLY A 18 10.53 12.22 -3.47
C GLY A 18 10.73 13.48 -4.31
N LYS A 19 9.63 14.17 -4.64
CA LYS A 19 9.69 15.48 -5.32
C LYS A 19 10.47 16.51 -4.50
N LYS A 20 11.12 17.44 -5.19
CA LYS A 20 12.00 18.44 -4.58
C LYS A 20 11.24 19.63 -4.02
N GLY A 21 11.68 20.11 -2.85
CA GLY A 21 11.23 21.36 -2.25
C GLY A 21 9.72 21.56 -2.25
N SER A 22 9.27 22.70 -2.75
CA SER A 22 7.84 23.06 -2.79
C SER A 22 7.02 22.32 -3.85
N GLU A 23 7.64 21.57 -4.75
CA GLU A 23 6.94 20.69 -5.71
C GLU A 23 6.38 19.45 -5.02
N SER A 24 6.91 19.08 -3.85
CA SER A 24 6.37 18.02 -3.02
C SER A 24 5.07 18.40 -2.30
N ALA A 25 4.02 17.62 -2.50
CA ALA A 25 2.79 17.72 -1.71
C ALA A 25 3.04 17.45 -0.23
N ALA A 26 3.89 16.45 0.09
CA ALA A 26 4.27 16.14 1.46
C ALA A 26 4.96 17.34 2.14
N ALA A 27 5.90 18.01 1.45
CA ALA A 27 6.53 19.24 1.96
C ALA A 27 5.54 20.38 2.15
N ARG A 28 4.71 20.68 1.13
CA ARG A 28 3.70 21.76 1.20
C ARG A 28 2.75 21.55 2.37
N PHE A 29 2.27 20.33 2.58
CA PHE A 29 1.33 20.01 3.65
C PHE A 29 1.99 19.98 5.03
N ALA A 30 3.24 19.49 5.15
CA ALA A 30 3.99 19.54 6.40
C ALA A 30 4.28 20.99 6.84
N ALA A 31 4.75 21.84 5.93
CA ALA A 31 5.01 23.26 6.20
C ALA A 31 3.72 24.10 6.38
N ALA A 32 2.55 23.52 6.13
CA ALA A 32 1.28 24.16 6.45
C ALA A 32 1.02 24.18 7.97
N THR A 33 1.62 23.23 8.71
CA THR A 33 1.49 23.09 10.16
C THR A 33 2.63 23.82 10.88
N PRO A 34 2.36 24.63 11.92
CA PRO A 34 3.39 25.38 12.64
C PRO A 34 4.51 24.48 13.20
N SER A 35 5.76 24.84 12.89
CA SER A 35 6.97 24.15 13.31
C SER A 35 8.13 25.14 13.31
N ASP A 36 8.81 25.31 14.46
CA ASP A 36 9.95 26.23 14.61
C ASP A 36 11.21 25.77 13.84
N SER A 37 11.18 24.55 13.28
CA SER A 37 12.34 23.86 12.70
C SER A 37 12.18 23.44 11.24
N LEU A 38 10.99 23.60 10.64
CA LEU A 38 10.73 23.14 9.27
C LEU A 38 10.83 24.29 8.26
N SER A 39 11.98 24.39 7.59
CA SER A 39 12.14 25.13 6.35
C SER A 39 12.10 24.16 5.17
N ILE A 40 11.41 24.52 4.08
CA ILE A 40 11.45 23.75 2.83
C ILE A 40 12.71 24.18 2.07
N GLU A 41 13.64 23.25 1.91
CA GLU A 41 14.85 23.41 1.09
C GLU A 41 14.51 23.11 -0.39
N SER A 42 14.94 23.96 -1.33
CA SER A 42 14.53 23.88 -2.75
C SER A 42 14.87 22.55 -3.42
N ASP A 43 16.08 22.05 -3.18
CA ASP A 43 16.67 20.93 -3.92
C ASP A 43 16.56 19.59 -3.19
N LYS A 44 16.07 19.62 -1.95
CA LYS A 44 15.90 18.46 -1.09
C LYS A 44 14.63 17.69 -1.47
N PRO A 45 14.69 16.37 -1.62
CA PRO A 45 13.50 15.56 -1.86
C PRO A 45 12.66 15.46 -0.58
N TYR A 46 11.35 15.48 -0.73
CA TYR A 46 10.38 15.26 0.34
C TYR A 46 9.34 14.26 -0.16
N SER A 47 9.37 13.06 0.41
CA SER A 47 8.79 11.87 -0.19
C SER A 47 7.44 11.49 0.43
N GLU A 48 7.33 11.54 1.76
CA GLU A 48 6.14 11.09 2.48
C GLU A 48 5.80 11.96 3.68
N LEU A 49 4.51 12.23 3.91
CA LEU A 49 4.00 12.82 5.15
C LEU A 49 3.14 11.80 5.89
N TRP A 50 3.58 11.34 7.07
CA TRP A 50 2.97 10.26 7.85
C TRP A 50 2.02 10.79 8.92
N MET A 51 0.79 10.28 8.88
CA MET A 51 -0.31 10.59 9.80
C MET A 51 -0.77 9.31 10.49
N GLY A 52 -0.35 9.11 11.74
CA GLY A 52 -0.64 7.91 12.51
C GLY A 52 0.29 7.72 13.71
N SER A 53 0.20 6.54 14.33
CA SER A 53 0.93 6.15 15.54
C SER A 53 2.19 5.31 15.27
N HIS A 54 2.72 5.31 14.04
CA HIS A 54 3.86 4.49 13.67
C HIS A 54 5.14 4.87 14.44
N PRO A 55 5.86 3.93 15.08
CA PRO A 55 7.02 4.25 15.93
C PRO A 55 8.13 5.01 15.21
N SER A 56 8.42 4.69 13.95
CA SER A 56 9.52 5.27 13.16
C SER A 56 9.32 6.74 12.81
N ASN A 57 8.07 7.23 12.68
CA ASN A 57 7.80 8.63 12.41
C ASN A 57 6.40 9.04 12.97
N PRO A 58 6.28 9.19 14.30
CA PRO A 58 4.99 9.31 14.97
C PRO A 58 4.40 10.70 14.82
N SER A 59 3.09 10.77 14.55
CA SER A 59 2.35 12.04 14.64
C SER A 59 2.20 12.49 16.09
N ARG A 60 2.28 13.81 16.30
CA ARG A 60 2.20 14.45 17.61
C ARG A 60 1.08 15.46 17.67
N ASP A 61 0.39 15.55 18.82
CA ASP A 61 -0.47 16.68 19.10
C ASP A 61 0.36 17.99 19.17
N ILE A 62 -0.12 19.06 18.54
CA ILE A 62 0.58 20.36 18.52
C ILE A 62 0.57 21.01 19.90
N ASP A 63 -0.53 20.89 20.65
CA ASP A 63 -0.72 21.64 21.89
C ASP A 63 0.01 20.99 23.08
N THR A 64 0.06 19.64 23.14
CA THR A 64 0.77 18.90 24.19
C THR A 64 2.13 18.32 23.79
N GLY A 65 2.45 18.23 22.49
CA GLY A 65 3.68 17.60 21.97
C GLY A 65 3.73 16.06 22.05
N ARG A 66 2.73 15.45 22.67
CA ARG A 66 2.60 14.00 22.88
C ARG A 66 2.39 13.25 21.57
N THR A 67 2.91 12.02 21.48
CA THR A 67 2.63 11.16 20.31
C THR A 67 1.20 10.61 20.34
N LEU A 68 0.64 10.27 19.18
CA LEU A 68 -0.65 9.57 19.13
C LEU A 68 -0.65 8.26 19.91
N SER A 69 0.46 7.52 19.92
CA SER A 69 0.61 6.27 20.66
C SER A 69 0.50 6.49 22.18
N GLU A 70 1.12 7.55 22.71
CA GLU A 70 0.95 7.96 24.11
C GLU A 70 -0.51 8.36 24.43
N ILE A 71 -1.17 9.07 23.51
CA ILE A 71 -2.55 9.55 23.69
C ILE A 71 -3.54 8.37 23.72
N PHE A 72 -3.37 7.37 22.84
CA PHE A 72 -4.21 6.16 22.84
C PHE A 72 -3.93 5.24 24.04
N ALA A 73 -2.69 5.15 24.52
CA ALA A 73 -2.34 4.37 25.70
C ALA A 73 -3.02 4.92 26.98
N ASP A 74 -3.08 6.24 27.15
CA ASP A 74 -3.77 6.88 28.28
C ASP A 74 -5.30 6.79 28.19
N ASN A 75 -5.85 6.84 26.96
CA ASN A 75 -7.30 6.89 26.76
C ASN A 75 -7.74 5.99 25.58
N LYS A 76 -7.94 4.71 25.88
CA LYS A 76 -8.39 3.70 24.91
C LYS A 76 -9.75 4.00 24.28
N ALA A 77 -10.61 4.80 24.94
CA ALA A 77 -11.90 5.22 24.37
C ALA A 77 -11.75 6.03 23.07
N LEU A 78 -10.57 6.62 22.82
CA LEU A 78 -10.25 7.32 21.58
C LEU A 78 -10.14 6.39 20.35
N LEU A 79 -9.92 5.09 20.55
CA LEU A 79 -9.98 4.08 19.49
C LEU A 79 -11.39 3.52 19.29
N SER A 80 -12.30 3.71 20.25
CA SER A 80 -13.56 2.95 20.40
C SER A 80 -13.36 1.48 20.80
N ALA A 81 -14.42 0.89 21.36
CA ALA A 81 -14.39 -0.48 21.86
C ALA A 81 -14.20 -1.53 20.76
N GLY A 82 -14.75 -1.29 19.56
CA GLY A 82 -14.64 -2.20 18.42
C GLY A 82 -13.19 -2.32 17.92
N VAL A 83 -12.54 -1.17 17.67
CA VAL A 83 -11.14 -1.14 17.21
C VAL A 83 -10.20 -1.65 18.31
N ALA A 84 -10.42 -1.27 19.56
CA ALA A 84 -9.59 -1.74 20.67
C ALA A 84 -9.68 -3.27 20.88
N ALA A 85 -10.84 -3.89 20.59
CA ALA A 85 -10.99 -5.34 20.64
C ALA A 85 -10.24 -6.08 19.52
N GLY A 86 -10.19 -5.52 18.31
CA GLY A 86 -9.48 -6.11 17.16
C GLY A 86 -7.97 -5.84 17.14
N TYR A 87 -7.55 -4.63 17.47
CA TYR A 87 -6.19 -4.12 17.21
C TYR A 87 -5.41 -3.73 18.48
N GLY A 88 -6.05 -3.77 19.65
CA GLY A 88 -5.47 -3.37 20.93
C GLY A 88 -5.25 -1.86 21.02
N ASP A 89 -4.10 -1.45 21.53
CA ASP A 89 -3.77 -0.03 21.78
C ASP A 89 -3.16 0.67 20.55
N ARG A 90 -3.43 0.16 19.34
CA ARG A 90 -2.83 0.59 18.08
C ARG A 90 -3.89 1.11 17.12
N LEU A 91 -3.50 2.08 16.31
CA LEU A 91 -4.29 2.49 15.14
C LEU A 91 -4.12 1.40 14.07
N PRO A 92 -5.20 0.84 13.49
CA PRO A 92 -5.09 -0.25 12.51
C PRO A 92 -4.44 0.18 11.19
N PHE A 93 -4.51 1.48 10.88
CA PHE A 93 -4.02 2.06 9.63
C PHE A 93 -2.91 3.11 9.84
N LEU A 94 -2.13 3.31 8.79
CA LEU A 94 -1.25 4.45 8.59
C LEU A 94 -1.73 5.23 7.36
N LEU A 95 -2.07 6.50 7.55
CA LEU A 95 -2.41 7.42 6.47
C LEU A 95 -1.15 8.19 6.06
N LYS A 96 -0.90 8.33 4.76
CA LYS A 96 0.22 9.10 4.23
C LYS A 96 -0.19 10.01 3.07
N ILE A 97 0.65 11.00 2.81
CA ILE A 97 0.74 11.66 1.50
C ILE A 97 2.08 11.27 0.88
N LEU A 98 2.06 10.60 -0.26
CA LEU A 98 3.26 10.31 -1.05
C LEU A 98 3.40 11.38 -2.14
N SER A 99 4.64 11.76 -2.45
CA SER A 99 4.96 12.76 -3.47
C SER A 99 6.14 12.29 -4.31
N ILE A 100 5.82 11.64 -5.42
CA ILE A 100 6.69 10.70 -6.14
C ILE A 100 7.26 11.37 -7.40
N ASP A 101 8.59 11.36 -7.52
CA ASP A 101 9.36 11.88 -8.65
C ASP A 101 10.10 10.77 -9.41
N LYS A 102 10.73 9.84 -8.66
CA LYS A 102 11.26 8.58 -9.18
C LYS A 102 10.32 7.43 -8.83
N ALA A 103 10.28 6.39 -9.67
CA ALA A 103 9.47 5.22 -9.38
C ALA A 103 9.92 4.54 -8.07
N LEU A 104 8.98 3.86 -7.41
CA LEU A 104 9.24 3.00 -6.27
C LEU A 104 9.58 1.58 -6.75
N SER A 105 10.09 0.77 -5.83
CA SER A 105 10.33 -0.65 -6.10
C SER A 105 9.04 -1.35 -6.52
N ILE A 106 9.11 -2.18 -7.55
CA ILE A 106 8.03 -3.11 -7.86
C ILE A 106 7.93 -4.09 -6.69
N GLN A 107 6.73 -4.24 -6.14
CA GLN A 107 6.51 -4.92 -4.88
C GLN A 107 5.18 -5.68 -4.82
N ALA A 108 5.10 -6.62 -3.88
CA ALA A 108 3.87 -7.27 -3.44
C ALA A 108 3.91 -7.43 -1.91
N HIS A 109 2.73 -7.51 -1.29
CA HIS A 109 2.59 -7.64 0.16
C HIS A 109 1.98 -8.99 0.52
N PRO A 110 2.56 -9.75 1.47
CA PRO A 110 2.03 -11.06 1.83
C PRO A 110 0.66 -10.94 2.52
N ASN A 111 -0.23 -11.89 2.22
CA ASN A 111 -1.42 -12.11 3.05
C ASN A 111 -1.02 -12.44 4.50
N LYS A 112 -1.96 -12.30 5.44
CA LYS A 112 -1.69 -12.41 6.89
C LYS A 112 -1.00 -13.72 7.29
N LYS A 113 -1.48 -14.85 6.75
CA LYS A 113 -0.94 -16.19 7.02
C LYS A 113 0.48 -16.36 6.47
N LEU A 114 0.80 -15.73 5.34
CA LEU A 114 2.15 -15.75 4.77
C LEU A 114 3.07 -14.79 5.55
N ALA A 115 2.59 -13.61 5.95
CA ALA A 115 3.34 -12.66 6.77
C ALA A 115 3.82 -13.28 8.09
N GLU A 116 2.93 -13.99 8.81
CA GLU A 116 3.28 -14.77 10.02
C GLU A 116 4.42 -15.76 9.78
N GLN A 117 4.38 -16.51 8.67
CA GLN A 117 5.40 -17.49 8.31
C GLN A 117 6.73 -16.84 7.92
N LEU A 118 6.67 -15.74 7.16
CA LEU A 118 7.84 -14.99 6.71
C LEU A 118 8.55 -14.29 7.88
N HIS A 119 7.79 -13.68 8.79
CA HIS A 119 8.31 -13.10 10.02
C HIS A 119 8.99 -14.14 10.92
N ALA A 120 8.36 -15.32 11.10
CA ALA A 120 8.95 -16.41 11.87
C ALA A 120 10.22 -17.00 11.22
N ARG A 121 10.32 -16.96 9.88
CA ARG A 121 11.45 -17.48 9.09
C ARG A 121 12.62 -16.51 9.01
N ASP A 122 12.35 -15.25 8.68
CA ASP A 122 13.34 -14.20 8.46
C ASP A 122 12.82 -12.83 8.95
N PRO A 123 12.84 -12.58 10.28
CA PRO A 123 12.31 -11.37 10.88
C PRO A 123 13.14 -10.10 10.54
N ARG A 124 14.21 -10.22 9.75
CA ARG A 124 15.04 -9.08 9.32
C ARG A 124 14.49 -8.43 8.06
N ASN A 125 14.03 -9.24 7.11
CA ASN A 125 13.38 -8.78 5.88
C ASN A 125 11.86 -8.63 6.04
N TYR A 126 11.28 -9.34 7.00
CA TYR A 126 9.85 -9.32 7.31
C TYR A 126 9.65 -8.91 8.78
N PRO A 127 9.63 -7.60 9.10
CA PRO A 127 9.78 -7.11 10.47
C PRO A 127 8.56 -7.33 11.37
N ASP A 128 7.40 -7.66 10.80
CA ASP A 128 6.15 -7.89 11.53
C ASP A 128 5.36 -9.08 10.97
N ASP A 129 4.40 -9.59 11.73
CA ASP A 129 3.53 -10.71 11.32
C ASP A 129 2.30 -10.29 10.50
N ASN A 130 2.22 -9.03 10.05
CA ASN A 130 0.98 -8.45 9.55
C ASN A 130 0.92 -8.36 8.03
N HIS A 131 -0.30 -8.40 7.49
CA HIS A 131 -0.52 -8.08 6.08
C HIS A 131 -0.49 -6.58 5.85
N LYS A 132 -0.36 -6.19 4.58
CA LYS A 132 -0.28 -4.80 4.16
C LYS A 132 -1.17 -4.54 2.94
N PRO A 133 -2.51 -4.62 3.09
CA PRO A 133 -3.41 -4.03 2.10
C PRO A 133 -3.21 -2.52 2.05
N GLU A 134 -3.18 -1.96 0.84
CA GLU A 134 -2.92 -0.54 0.60
C GLU A 134 -3.96 0.05 -0.36
N MET A 135 -4.22 1.35 -0.26
CA MET A 135 -5.11 2.09 -1.15
C MET A 135 -4.48 3.43 -1.53
N ALA A 136 -4.36 3.68 -2.83
CA ALA A 136 -3.82 4.91 -3.39
C ALA A 136 -4.95 5.75 -4.01
N ILE A 137 -5.09 7.01 -3.62
CA ILE A 137 -6.04 7.98 -4.19
C ILE A 137 -5.27 9.17 -4.76
N ALA A 138 -5.45 9.44 -6.06
CA ALA A 138 -4.72 10.49 -6.77
C ALA A 138 -5.05 11.91 -6.27
N ILE A 139 -4.02 12.72 -5.96
CA ILE A 139 -4.12 14.16 -5.65
C ILE A 139 -3.79 14.98 -6.90
N THR A 140 -2.68 14.65 -7.57
CA THR A 140 -2.36 15.12 -8.93
C THR A 140 -2.66 14.00 -9.93
N PRO A 141 -2.51 14.22 -11.25
CA PRO A 141 -2.28 13.09 -12.16
C PRO A 141 -1.16 12.20 -11.60
N PHE A 142 -1.40 10.89 -11.65
CA PHE A 142 -0.55 9.86 -11.05
C PHE A 142 -0.34 8.71 -12.03
N GLU A 143 0.85 8.13 -12.02
CA GLU A 143 1.24 6.98 -12.84
C GLU A 143 1.73 5.84 -11.95
N GLY A 144 1.33 4.61 -12.27
CA GLY A 144 1.71 3.40 -11.54
C GLY A 144 1.72 2.14 -12.40
N LEU A 145 2.11 1.03 -11.78
CA LEU A 145 1.98 -0.34 -12.28
C LEU A 145 1.06 -1.09 -11.31
N CYS A 146 0.07 -1.84 -11.79
CA CYS A 146 -0.88 -2.56 -10.93
C CYS A 146 -1.40 -3.86 -11.56
N GLY A 147 -1.13 -4.98 -10.91
CA GLY A 147 -1.60 -6.33 -11.29
C GLY A 147 -1.12 -6.78 -12.68
N PHE A 148 -1.39 -8.03 -13.02
CA PHE A 148 -1.02 -8.56 -14.33
C PHE A 148 -1.99 -8.07 -15.43
N ARG A 149 -1.42 -7.76 -16.60
CA ARG A 149 -2.17 -7.45 -17.82
C ARG A 149 -2.92 -8.70 -18.33
N PRO A 150 -4.00 -8.53 -19.13
CA PRO A 150 -4.59 -9.62 -19.89
C PRO A 150 -3.53 -10.43 -20.66
N LEU A 151 -3.65 -11.76 -20.70
CA LEU A 151 -2.61 -12.62 -21.27
C LEU A 151 -2.31 -12.34 -22.74
N ALA A 152 -3.29 -11.85 -23.52
CA ALA A 152 -3.10 -11.43 -24.90
C ALA A 152 -2.14 -10.24 -25.03
N GLU A 153 -2.15 -9.29 -24.09
CA GLU A 153 -1.20 -8.16 -24.06
C GLU A 153 0.22 -8.65 -23.76
N ILE A 154 0.36 -9.53 -22.75
CA ILE A 154 1.67 -10.09 -22.37
C ILE A 154 2.23 -10.96 -23.51
N ALA A 155 1.39 -11.78 -24.15
CA ALA A 155 1.77 -12.57 -25.32
C ALA A 155 2.17 -11.69 -26.52
N HIS A 156 1.50 -10.54 -26.73
CA HIS A 156 1.91 -9.55 -27.73
C HIS A 156 3.27 -8.96 -27.41
N PHE A 157 3.55 -8.56 -26.16
CA PHE A 157 4.88 -8.06 -25.78
C PHE A 157 5.98 -9.12 -25.95
N LEU A 158 5.69 -10.39 -25.61
CA LEU A 158 6.62 -11.51 -25.84
C LEU A 158 6.83 -11.83 -27.33
N ALA A 159 5.93 -11.39 -28.22
CA ALA A 159 6.10 -11.50 -29.67
C ALA A 159 6.83 -10.28 -30.27
N SER A 160 6.56 -9.08 -29.76
CA SER A 160 7.03 -7.80 -30.33
C SER A 160 8.30 -7.22 -29.69
N VAL A 161 8.71 -7.69 -28.50
CA VAL A 161 9.89 -7.20 -27.77
C VAL A 161 10.94 -8.32 -27.65
N PRO A 162 11.89 -8.46 -28.60
CA PRO A 162 12.87 -9.54 -28.58
C PRO A 162 13.75 -9.62 -27.31
N PRO A 163 14.20 -8.51 -26.69
CA PRO A 163 14.96 -8.57 -25.44
C PRO A 163 14.18 -9.21 -24.28
N LEU A 164 12.88 -8.91 -24.15
CA LEU A 164 11.98 -9.52 -23.17
C LEU A 164 11.83 -11.03 -23.42
N ARG A 165 11.58 -11.41 -24.69
CA ARG A 165 11.46 -12.82 -25.09
C ARG A 165 12.74 -13.60 -24.81
N SER A 166 13.91 -12.98 -24.96
CA SER A 166 15.21 -13.59 -24.70
C SER A 166 15.42 -13.98 -23.23
N LEU A 167 14.82 -13.24 -22.28
CA LEU A 167 14.87 -13.56 -20.85
C LEU A 167 13.79 -14.57 -20.44
N VAL A 168 12.59 -14.48 -21.00
CA VAL A 168 11.46 -15.38 -20.68
C VAL A 168 11.61 -16.77 -21.31
N GLY A 169 12.24 -16.84 -22.48
CA GLY A 169 12.46 -18.07 -23.25
C GLY A 169 11.29 -18.44 -24.18
N ASP A 170 11.63 -19.05 -25.33
CA ASP A 170 10.68 -19.41 -26.38
C ASP A 170 9.59 -20.39 -25.95
N ASP A 171 9.87 -21.29 -25.01
CA ASP A 171 8.91 -22.30 -24.56
C ASP A 171 7.83 -21.66 -23.67
N ASN A 172 8.22 -20.82 -22.71
CA ASN A 172 7.29 -20.06 -21.88
C ASN A 172 6.46 -19.09 -22.73
N ALA A 173 7.10 -18.36 -23.66
CA ALA A 173 6.42 -17.43 -24.55
C ALA A 173 5.36 -18.13 -25.44
N ARG A 174 5.68 -19.30 -26.00
CA ARG A 174 4.71 -20.10 -26.76
C ARG A 174 3.60 -20.67 -25.89
N SER A 175 3.92 -21.14 -24.67
CA SER A 175 2.92 -21.66 -23.74
C SER A 175 1.94 -20.58 -23.30
N LEU A 176 2.41 -19.36 -23.02
CA LEU A 176 1.55 -18.24 -22.66
C LEU A 176 0.66 -17.81 -23.83
N ALA A 177 1.23 -17.71 -25.04
CA ALA A 177 0.50 -17.33 -26.24
C ALA A 177 -0.60 -18.36 -26.59
N ALA A 178 -0.39 -19.65 -26.33
CA ALA A 178 -1.42 -20.67 -26.49
C ALA A 178 -2.61 -20.44 -25.54
N GLU A 179 -2.38 -20.30 -24.24
CA GLU A 179 -3.46 -20.06 -23.27
C GLU A 179 -4.13 -18.68 -23.45
N ALA A 180 -3.41 -17.69 -23.99
CA ALA A 180 -4.00 -16.39 -24.35
C ALA A 180 -5.06 -16.46 -25.47
N THR A 181 -5.07 -17.53 -26.28
CA THR A 181 -6.10 -17.74 -27.32
C THR A 181 -7.32 -18.54 -26.84
N THR A 182 -7.21 -19.24 -25.71
CA THR A 182 -8.25 -20.10 -25.15
C THR A 182 -8.95 -19.46 -23.95
N ALA A 183 -8.22 -18.72 -23.12
CA ALA A 183 -8.73 -18.11 -21.90
C ALA A 183 -9.68 -16.94 -22.16
N HIS A 184 -10.99 -17.21 -22.08
CA HIS A 184 -12.02 -16.17 -22.03
C HIS A 184 -12.08 -15.60 -20.61
N GLY A 185 -11.98 -14.28 -20.48
CA GLY A 185 -11.79 -13.58 -19.20
C GLY A 185 -13.03 -13.49 -18.29
N GLY A 186 -13.52 -14.65 -17.82
CA GLY A 186 -14.48 -14.73 -16.72
C GLY A 186 -13.81 -14.60 -15.34
N GLN A 187 -14.59 -14.66 -14.26
CA GLN A 187 -14.07 -14.66 -12.88
C GLN A 187 -14.09 -16.05 -12.21
N ASP A 188 -14.79 -17.02 -12.79
CA ASP A 188 -14.95 -18.37 -12.21
C ASP A 188 -13.69 -19.23 -12.37
N GLU A 189 -13.34 -20.01 -11.34
CA GLU A 189 -12.19 -20.92 -11.33
C GLU A 189 -12.42 -22.18 -12.18
N THR A 190 -12.54 -21.99 -13.50
CA THR A 190 -12.53 -23.09 -14.47
C THR A 190 -11.12 -23.68 -14.61
N GLY A 191 -11.04 -24.95 -15.05
CA GLY A 191 -9.76 -25.60 -15.32
C GLY A 191 -8.90 -24.90 -16.37
N ASP A 192 -9.50 -24.05 -17.21
CA ASP A 192 -8.79 -23.23 -18.19
C ASP A 192 -8.10 -22.03 -17.52
N GLN A 193 -8.75 -21.36 -16.56
CA GLN A 193 -8.11 -20.30 -15.78
C GLN A 193 -6.90 -20.80 -15.01
N HIS A 194 -6.98 -22.00 -14.43
CA HIS A 194 -5.86 -22.55 -13.68
C HIS A 194 -4.62 -22.76 -14.58
N ARG A 195 -4.78 -23.35 -15.78
CA ARG A 195 -3.66 -23.50 -16.72
C ARG A 195 -3.10 -22.15 -17.17
N ALA A 196 -3.98 -21.19 -17.45
CA ALA A 196 -3.60 -19.83 -17.86
C ALA A 196 -2.79 -19.10 -16.77
N ARG A 197 -3.22 -19.16 -15.50
CA ARG A 197 -2.44 -18.65 -14.34
C ARG A 197 -1.10 -19.37 -14.18
N MET A 198 -1.05 -20.69 -14.40
CA MET A 198 0.19 -21.47 -14.32
C MET A 198 1.18 -21.15 -15.46
N ALA A 199 0.70 -20.90 -16.69
CA ALA A 199 1.53 -20.44 -17.79
C ALA A 199 2.10 -19.04 -17.53
N LEU A 200 1.29 -18.13 -16.97
CA LEU A 200 1.73 -16.81 -16.53
C LEU A 200 2.79 -16.89 -15.43
N ARG A 201 2.57 -17.73 -14.42
CA ARG A 201 3.55 -18.01 -13.36
C ARG A 201 4.87 -18.56 -13.90
N SER A 202 4.82 -19.46 -14.89
CA SER A 202 6.02 -20.01 -15.54
C SER A 202 6.81 -18.93 -16.29
N ALA A 203 6.13 -18.11 -17.10
CA ALA A 203 6.76 -17.03 -17.85
C ALA A 203 7.34 -15.93 -16.95
N PHE A 204 6.60 -15.52 -15.93
CA PHE A 204 7.06 -14.53 -14.95
C PHE A 204 8.20 -15.06 -14.08
N GLY A 205 8.09 -16.31 -13.61
CA GLY A 205 9.14 -16.97 -12.83
C GLY A 205 10.44 -17.16 -13.62
N ALA A 206 10.35 -17.44 -14.93
CA ALA A 206 11.51 -17.51 -15.80
C ALA A 206 12.20 -16.16 -15.96
N LEU A 207 11.44 -15.07 -16.18
CA LEU A 207 11.99 -13.71 -16.15
C LEU A 207 12.70 -13.44 -14.83
N MET A 208 11.99 -13.60 -13.71
CA MET A 208 12.51 -13.30 -12.37
C MET A 208 13.72 -14.14 -11.95
N SER A 209 13.94 -15.30 -12.60
CA SER A 209 15.10 -16.17 -12.38
C SER A 209 16.27 -15.89 -13.33
N SER A 210 16.17 -14.87 -14.20
CA SER A 210 17.26 -14.47 -15.10
C SER A 210 18.48 -13.97 -14.32
N ASP A 211 19.68 -14.37 -14.76
CA ASP A 211 20.92 -13.89 -14.16
C ASP A 211 21.17 -12.39 -14.46
N ALA A 212 21.93 -11.74 -13.57
CA ALA A 212 22.21 -10.30 -13.67
C ALA A 212 22.95 -9.94 -14.96
N ASP A 213 23.83 -10.83 -15.48
CA ASP A 213 24.55 -10.57 -16.73
C ASP A 213 23.60 -10.63 -17.95
N ALA A 214 22.59 -11.49 -17.93
CA ALA A 214 21.54 -11.53 -18.96
C ALA A 214 20.70 -10.25 -18.95
N VAL A 215 20.25 -9.79 -17.77
CA VAL A 215 19.55 -8.51 -17.64
C VAL A 215 20.44 -7.35 -18.11
N ALA A 216 21.72 -7.33 -17.75
CA ALA A 216 22.67 -6.31 -18.18
C ALA A 216 22.96 -6.31 -19.69
N ARG A 217 22.88 -7.46 -20.37
CA ARG A 217 22.98 -7.56 -21.84
C ARG A 217 21.72 -7.09 -22.55
N GLU A 218 20.55 -7.43 -22.02
CA GLU A 218 19.28 -7.15 -22.70
C GLU A 218 18.72 -5.75 -22.40
N ALA A 219 19.01 -5.14 -21.26
CA ALA A 219 18.47 -3.83 -20.89
C ALA A 219 18.88 -2.69 -21.86
N PRO A 220 20.15 -2.56 -22.29
CA PRO A 220 20.53 -1.57 -23.31
C PRO A 220 19.82 -1.83 -24.64
N ARG A 221 19.70 -3.10 -25.05
CA ARG A 221 19.01 -3.50 -26.29
C ARG A 221 17.53 -3.13 -26.27
N LEU A 222 16.87 -3.26 -25.11
CA LEU A 222 15.49 -2.86 -24.88
C LEU A 222 15.32 -1.34 -25.01
N VAL A 223 16.23 -0.56 -24.43
CA VAL A 223 16.21 0.91 -24.46
C VAL A 223 16.51 1.45 -25.85
N ASP A 224 17.48 0.87 -26.56
CA ASP A 224 17.78 1.23 -27.95
C ASP A 224 16.59 0.93 -28.87
N LEU A 225 15.93 -0.22 -28.69
CA LEU A 225 14.71 -0.58 -29.42
C LEU A 225 13.61 0.46 -29.17
N ALA A 226 13.29 0.74 -27.89
CA ALA A 226 12.31 1.73 -27.48
C ALA A 226 12.59 3.13 -28.08
N ARG A 227 13.83 3.61 -28.00
CA ARG A 227 14.25 4.90 -28.56
C ARG A 227 14.21 4.94 -30.09
N SER A 228 14.46 3.82 -30.76
CA SER A 228 14.49 3.73 -32.23
C SER A 228 13.09 3.61 -32.86
N GLU A 229 12.16 2.91 -32.22
CA GLU A 229 10.80 2.69 -32.71
C GLU A 229 9.82 3.79 -32.25
N GLY A 230 10.05 4.39 -31.08
CA GLY A 230 9.25 5.50 -30.54
C GLY A 230 7.76 5.15 -30.47
N ASP A 231 6.93 5.89 -31.21
CA ASP A 231 5.48 5.65 -31.31
C ASP A 231 5.12 4.22 -31.76
N GLY A 232 5.99 3.57 -32.54
CA GLY A 232 5.82 2.21 -33.03
C GLY A 232 6.20 1.11 -32.03
N PHE A 233 6.90 1.45 -30.94
CA PHE A 233 7.47 0.48 -30.00
C PHE A 233 6.38 -0.39 -29.38
N ALA A 234 6.41 -1.70 -29.69
CA ALA A 234 5.40 -2.67 -29.25
C ALA A 234 3.94 -2.24 -29.48
N ALA A 235 3.67 -1.41 -30.50
CA ALA A 235 2.35 -0.84 -30.74
C ALA A 235 1.30 -1.86 -31.21
N GLY A 236 0.01 -1.54 -31.00
CA GLY A 236 -1.12 -2.26 -31.58
C GLY A 236 -1.65 -3.48 -30.81
N GLY A 237 -0.96 -3.94 -29.76
CA GLY A 237 -1.41 -5.06 -28.93
C GLY A 237 -2.07 -4.68 -27.59
N VAL A 238 -2.07 -3.40 -27.23
CA VAL A 238 -2.63 -2.87 -25.98
C VAL A 238 -3.47 -1.64 -26.29
N SER A 239 -4.71 -1.60 -25.82
CA SER A 239 -5.63 -0.46 -26.02
C SER A 239 -5.46 0.65 -24.98
N SER A 240 -5.00 0.30 -23.78
CA SER A 240 -4.85 1.19 -22.61
C SER A 240 -3.51 1.93 -22.55
N THR A 241 -2.55 1.59 -23.41
CA THR A 241 -1.18 2.15 -23.40
C THR A 241 -0.65 2.23 -24.82
N THR A 242 -0.15 3.38 -25.25
CA THR A 242 0.42 3.54 -26.61
C THR A 242 1.88 3.08 -26.66
N GLY A 243 2.42 2.85 -27.87
CA GLY A 243 3.84 2.51 -28.04
C GLY A 243 4.77 3.60 -27.53
N ARG A 244 4.39 4.87 -27.73
CA ARG A 244 5.08 6.04 -27.15
C ARG A 244 5.14 5.96 -25.62
N ASP A 245 4.00 5.71 -24.96
CA ASP A 245 3.95 5.60 -23.50
C ASP A 245 4.90 4.52 -22.98
N MET A 246 4.95 3.36 -23.65
CA MET A 246 5.87 2.27 -23.30
C MET A 246 7.34 2.66 -23.55
N ALA A 247 7.65 3.33 -24.67
CA ALA A 247 9.01 3.75 -24.99
C ALA A 247 9.55 4.82 -24.04
N GLU A 248 8.72 5.82 -23.71
CA GLU A 248 9.02 6.85 -22.72
C GLU A 248 9.20 6.24 -21.32
N LEU A 249 8.34 5.30 -20.93
CA LEU A 249 8.39 4.64 -19.62
C LEU A 249 9.63 3.74 -19.47
N VAL A 250 9.95 2.91 -20.47
CA VAL A 250 11.19 2.11 -20.51
C VAL A 250 12.41 3.00 -20.39
N THR A 251 12.47 4.09 -21.16
CA THR A 251 13.60 5.03 -21.13
C THR A 251 13.72 5.71 -19.77
N ARG A 252 12.63 6.24 -19.23
CA ARG A 252 12.59 6.92 -17.92
C ARG A 252 12.99 6.01 -16.77
N LEU A 253 12.51 4.75 -16.77
CA LEU A 253 12.89 3.78 -15.73
C LEU A 253 14.35 3.36 -15.86
N HIS A 254 14.88 3.21 -17.08
CA HIS A 254 16.31 2.93 -17.27
C HIS A 254 17.17 4.10 -16.80
N ASP A 255 16.78 5.33 -17.09
CA ASP A 255 17.53 6.51 -16.63
C ASP A 255 17.46 6.71 -15.09
N GLN A 256 16.50 6.06 -14.41
CA GLN A 256 16.39 6.03 -12.94
C GLN A 256 17.11 4.85 -12.27
N PHE A 257 17.18 3.67 -12.93
CA PHE A 257 17.63 2.40 -12.30
C PHE A 257 18.73 1.64 -13.07
N GLY A 258 19.12 2.10 -14.26
CA GLY A 258 20.04 1.39 -15.14
C GLY A 258 19.46 0.06 -15.62
N ALA A 259 20.31 -0.98 -15.68
CA ALA A 259 19.93 -2.32 -16.11
C ALA A 259 19.23 -3.13 -15.00
N ASP A 260 18.08 -2.64 -14.52
CA ASP A 260 17.24 -3.35 -13.54
C ASP A 260 16.20 -4.25 -14.22
N ILE A 261 15.94 -5.43 -13.63
CA ILE A 261 14.95 -6.40 -14.12
C ILE A 261 13.52 -5.84 -14.22
N GLY A 262 13.23 -4.79 -13.43
CA GLY A 262 11.96 -4.05 -13.44
C GLY A 262 11.59 -3.46 -14.81
N LEU A 263 12.58 -3.17 -15.67
CA LEU A 263 12.36 -2.76 -17.06
C LEU A 263 11.61 -3.83 -17.88
N PHE A 264 11.78 -5.09 -17.54
CA PHE A 264 11.14 -6.23 -18.19
C PHE A 264 9.85 -6.64 -17.49
N VAL A 265 9.82 -6.56 -16.15
CA VAL A 265 8.59 -6.80 -15.36
C VAL A 265 7.46 -5.86 -15.78
N LEU A 266 7.78 -4.62 -16.18
CA LEU A 266 6.85 -3.66 -16.80
C LEU A 266 5.88 -4.29 -17.82
N PHE A 267 6.36 -5.16 -18.71
CA PHE A 267 5.53 -5.73 -19.78
C PHE A 267 4.51 -6.77 -19.29
N PHE A 268 4.66 -7.25 -18.06
CA PHE A 268 3.69 -8.12 -17.39
C PHE A 268 2.60 -7.33 -16.64
N LEU A 269 2.86 -6.06 -16.26
CA LEU A 269 2.02 -5.29 -15.34
C LEU A 269 1.24 -4.17 -16.03
N ASN A 270 -0.03 -3.95 -15.63
CA ASN A 270 -0.81 -2.85 -16.23
C ASN A 270 -0.18 -1.51 -15.86
N PHE A 271 0.14 -0.69 -16.86
CA PHE A 271 0.48 0.71 -16.66
C PHE A 271 -0.80 1.51 -16.48
N VAL A 272 -0.94 2.18 -15.34
CA VAL A 272 -2.14 2.89 -14.94
C VAL A 272 -1.89 4.38 -14.80
N ARG A 273 -2.80 5.17 -15.35
CA ARG A 273 -2.90 6.61 -15.12
C ARG A 273 -4.18 6.90 -14.35
N LEU A 274 -4.03 7.61 -13.23
CA LEU A 274 -5.14 8.08 -12.40
C LEU A 274 -5.26 9.60 -12.48
N GLN A 275 -6.48 10.09 -12.66
CA GLN A 275 -6.86 11.49 -12.52
C GLN A 275 -7.16 11.82 -11.04
N PRO A 276 -7.04 13.10 -10.60
CA PRO A 276 -7.29 13.52 -9.22
C PRO A 276 -8.62 13.04 -8.60
N GLY A 277 -8.55 12.00 -7.78
CA GLY A 277 -9.69 11.34 -7.14
C GLY A 277 -10.11 9.98 -7.70
N GLU A 278 -9.49 9.50 -8.77
CA GLU A 278 -9.47 8.06 -9.04
C GLU A 278 -8.59 7.35 -8.01
N ALA A 279 -8.83 6.06 -7.81
CA ALA A 279 -8.15 5.27 -6.80
C ALA A 279 -7.83 3.85 -7.27
N LEU A 280 -6.84 3.24 -6.61
CA LEU A 280 -6.49 1.82 -6.71
C LEU A 280 -6.53 1.22 -5.31
N PHE A 281 -7.06 0.00 -5.21
CA PHE A 281 -6.91 -0.84 -4.04
C PHE A 281 -5.94 -1.97 -4.37
N LEU A 282 -4.93 -2.13 -3.54
CA LEU A 282 -3.85 -3.10 -3.70
C LEU A 282 -4.10 -4.24 -2.73
N VAL A 283 -4.62 -5.34 -3.28
CA VAL A 283 -4.90 -6.56 -2.52
C VAL A 283 -3.59 -7.21 -2.10
N ALA A 284 -3.60 -7.93 -0.98
CA ALA A 284 -2.52 -8.85 -0.64
C ALA A 284 -2.23 -9.82 -1.80
N ASP A 285 -0.96 -10.19 -1.94
CA ASP A 285 -0.41 -11.07 -2.98
C ASP A 285 -0.57 -10.57 -4.43
N ASP A 286 -0.91 -9.29 -4.64
CA ASP A 286 -0.87 -8.63 -5.96
C ASP A 286 0.33 -7.69 -6.11
N ILE A 287 0.92 -7.70 -7.31
CA ILE A 287 2.15 -6.99 -7.66
C ILE A 287 1.86 -5.60 -8.24
N HIS A 288 2.60 -4.58 -7.77
CA HIS A 288 2.39 -3.19 -8.15
C HIS A 288 3.67 -2.34 -7.98
N ALA A 289 3.64 -1.11 -8.47
CA ALA A 289 4.66 -0.08 -8.23
C ALA A 289 4.06 1.31 -8.43
N TYR A 290 4.55 2.33 -7.74
CA TYR A 290 4.19 3.71 -8.04
C TYR A 290 5.29 4.37 -8.88
N VAL A 291 4.93 5.13 -9.91
CA VAL A 291 5.90 5.66 -10.89
C VAL A 291 6.07 7.17 -10.76
N SER A 292 4.98 7.94 -10.68
CA SER A 292 5.05 9.39 -10.47
C SER A 292 3.73 9.99 -9.98
N GLY A 293 3.77 11.16 -9.34
CA GLY A 293 2.59 11.92 -8.92
C GLY A 293 2.44 12.06 -7.40
N ASP A 294 1.42 12.80 -6.96
CA ASP A 294 1.07 12.94 -5.55
C ASP A 294 -0.20 12.13 -5.25
N ILE A 295 -0.18 11.32 -4.18
CA ILE A 295 -1.31 10.49 -3.75
C ILE A 295 -1.57 10.60 -2.25
N VAL A 296 -2.81 10.37 -1.85
CA VAL A 296 -3.12 9.88 -0.51
C VAL A 296 -2.91 8.37 -0.53
N GLU A 297 -2.11 7.85 0.38
CA GLU A 297 -2.01 6.41 0.63
C GLU A 297 -2.64 6.11 1.99
N CYS A 298 -3.44 5.05 2.08
CA CYS A 298 -3.86 4.48 3.34
C CYS A 298 -3.51 2.99 3.31
N MET A 299 -2.88 2.49 4.37
CA MET A 299 -2.38 1.12 4.45
C MET A 299 -2.58 0.56 5.86
N ALA A 300 -2.69 -0.77 5.99
CA ALA A 300 -2.61 -1.41 7.29
C ALA A 300 -1.22 -1.18 7.92
N ALA A 301 -1.13 -1.19 9.26
CA ALA A 301 0.14 -1.06 9.95
C ALA A 301 1.04 -2.32 9.76
N SER A 302 1.91 -2.28 8.75
CA SER A 302 2.94 -3.30 8.44
C SER A 302 4.07 -2.70 7.59
N ASP A 303 5.27 -3.23 7.70
CA ASP A 303 6.45 -2.92 6.87
C ASP A 303 6.89 -4.10 5.97
N ASN A 304 6.08 -5.15 5.86
CA ASN A 304 6.35 -6.31 5.00
C ASN A 304 6.27 -5.96 3.50
N VAL A 305 7.38 -6.17 2.77
CA VAL A 305 7.48 -5.88 1.33
C VAL A 305 8.34 -6.94 0.62
N VAL A 306 7.74 -7.69 -0.31
CA VAL A 306 8.47 -8.57 -1.24
C VAL A 306 8.72 -7.81 -2.55
N ARG A 307 9.98 -7.68 -2.98
CA ARG A 307 10.37 -6.84 -4.12
C ARG A 307 10.68 -7.64 -5.39
N ALA A 308 10.29 -7.09 -6.53
CA ALA A 308 10.39 -7.67 -7.87
C ALA A 308 11.29 -6.87 -8.85
N GLY A 309 11.70 -5.65 -8.50
CA GLY A 309 12.52 -4.81 -9.38
C GLY A 309 12.48 -3.33 -9.00
N LEU A 310 13.11 -2.50 -9.82
CA LEU A 310 13.31 -1.06 -9.62
C LEU A 310 13.90 -0.77 -8.23
N THR A 311 14.92 -1.55 -7.84
CA THR A 311 15.46 -1.47 -6.48
C THR A 311 16.83 -2.11 -6.29
N PRO A 312 17.77 -1.42 -5.60
CA PRO A 312 19.01 -2.05 -5.13
C PRO A 312 18.79 -2.99 -3.93
N LYS A 313 17.63 -2.90 -3.26
CA LYS A 313 17.35 -3.68 -2.03
C LYS A 313 17.17 -5.18 -2.32
N PHE A 314 17.17 -5.96 -1.23
CA PHE A 314 16.88 -7.40 -1.23
C PHE A 314 15.56 -7.73 -1.96
N LYS A 315 15.60 -8.83 -2.73
CA LYS A 315 14.53 -9.36 -3.59
C LYS A 315 14.41 -10.87 -3.32
N ASP A 316 13.36 -11.29 -2.61
CA ASP A 316 13.05 -12.69 -2.34
C ASP A 316 12.27 -13.29 -3.52
N VAL A 317 13.00 -13.65 -4.59
CA VAL A 317 12.41 -14.11 -5.86
C VAL A 317 11.55 -15.37 -5.68
N THR A 318 11.97 -16.32 -4.85
CA THR A 318 11.21 -17.55 -4.60
C THR A 318 9.89 -17.24 -3.92
N THR A 319 9.91 -16.46 -2.84
CA THR A 319 8.68 -16.06 -2.14
C THR A 319 7.77 -15.25 -3.05
N LEU A 320 8.31 -14.33 -3.86
CA LEU A 320 7.56 -13.57 -4.86
C LEU A 320 6.83 -14.48 -5.87
N VAL A 321 7.54 -15.41 -6.51
CA VAL A 321 6.97 -16.26 -7.56
C VAL A 321 5.94 -17.26 -7.00
N ASP A 322 6.06 -17.62 -5.73
CA ASP A 322 5.14 -18.54 -5.03
C ASP A 322 3.91 -17.84 -4.44
N MET A 323 4.03 -16.59 -3.97
CA MET A 323 2.92 -15.88 -3.31
C MET A 323 1.88 -15.30 -4.28
N LEU A 324 2.30 -14.81 -5.45
CA LEU A 324 1.45 -13.96 -6.28
C LEU A 324 0.16 -14.68 -6.74
N THR A 325 -0.96 -13.95 -6.77
CA THR A 325 -2.26 -14.52 -7.17
C THR A 325 -2.32 -14.93 -8.66
N TYR A 326 -1.46 -14.34 -9.49
CA TYR A 326 -1.49 -14.40 -10.96
C TYR A 326 -2.85 -14.08 -11.58
N ARG A 327 -3.70 -13.30 -10.89
CA ARG A 327 -4.90 -12.72 -11.48
C ARG A 327 -4.50 -11.70 -12.54
N TYR A 328 -5.06 -11.88 -13.74
CA TYR A 328 -4.85 -10.99 -14.88
C TYR A 328 -6.20 -10.37 -15.28
N ALA A 329 -6.26 -9.05 -15.38
CA ALA A 329 -7.47 -8.33 -15.76
C ALA A 329 -7.10 -6.97 -16.39
N PRO A 330 -7.92 -6.42 -17.30
CA PRO A 330 -7.74 -5.05 -17.78
C PRO A 330 -7.75 -4.05 -16.61
N ILE A 331 -6.95 -2.99 -16.70
CA ILE A 331 -6.77 -2.03 -15.60
C ILE A 331 -8.08 -1.41 -15.08
N ASP A 332 -9.07 -1.18 -15.94
CA ASP A 332 -10.35 -0.58 -15.55
C ASP A 332 -11.17 -1.48 -14.60
N GLN A 333 -10.90 -2.79 -14.55
CA GLN A 333 -11.50 -3.72 -13.60
C GLN A 333 -10.72 -3.80 -12.27
N GLN A 334 -9.51 -3.25 -12.21
CA GLN A 334 -8.67 -3.18 -11.00
C GLN A 334 -8.71 -1.79 -10.33
N LYS A 335 -9.24 -0.78 -11.03
CA LYS A 335 -9.54 0.54 -10.45
C LYS A 335 -10.64 0.43 -9.39
N MET A 336 -10.47 1.17 -8.31
CA MET A 336 -11.46 1.25 -7.25
C MET A 336 -12.51 2.32 -7.59
N VAL A 337 -13.79 1.94 -7.56
CA VAL A 337 -14.92 2.85 -7.81
C VAL A 337 -15.46 3.36 -6.46
N PRO A 338 -15.34 4.66 -6.15
CA PRO A 338 -15.94 5.21 -4.93
C PRO A 338 -17.47 5.31 -5.04
N THR A 339 -18.15 5.24 -3.90
CA THR A 339 -19.60 5.38 -3.76
C THR A 339 -19.98 6.69 -3.06
N ASP A 340 -21.25 7.10 -3.09
CA ASP A 340 -21.70 8.23 -2.27
C ASP A 340 -21.68 7.84 -0.78
N TYR A 341 -21.13 8.70 0.08
CA TYR A 341 -21.04 8.41 1.52
C TYR A 341 -22.40 8.69 2.21
N PRO A 342 -23.13 7.67 2.69
CA PRO A 342 -24.53 7.83 3.09
C PRO A 342 -24.72 8.61 4.41
N TYR A 343 -23.69 8.67 5.26
CA TYR A 343 -23.72 9.32 6.57
C TYR A 343 -23.29 10.81 6.52
N ALA A 344 -23.44 11.47 5.36
CA ALA A 344 -23.15 12.88 5.15
C ALA A 344 -24.40 13.69 4.75
N THR A 345 -24.74 14.70 5.54
CA THR A 345 -25.75 15.70 5.20
C THR A 345 -25.11 16.94 4.58
N LEU A 346 -25.43 17.19 3.30
CA LEU A 346 -25.06 18.40 2.55
C LEU A 346 -26.05 19.55 2.86
N ASN A 347 -25.56 20.77 3.12
CA ASN A 347 -26.44 21.94 3.15
C ASN A 347 -26.86 22.37 1.74
N ARG A 348 -27.89 23.23 1.63
CA ARG A 348 -28.40 23.72 0.34
C ARG A 348 -27.30 24.22 -0.59
N THR A 349 -26.38 25.05 -0.10
CA THR A 349 -25.26 25.60 -0.88
C THR A 349 -24.31 24.51 -1.39
N ALA A 350 -24.02 23.50 -0.58
CA ALA A 350 -23.20 22.36 -0.98
C ALA A 350 -23.90 21.55 -2.09
N TYR A 351 -25.17 21.19 -1.88
CA TYR A 351 -25.97 20.46 -2.87
C TYR A 351 -26.05 21.21 -4.21
N THR A 352 -26.43 22.50 -4.21
CA THR A 352 -26.57 23.29 -5.44
C THR A 352 -25.26 23.62 -6.14
N SER A 353 -24.10 23.37 -5.52
CA SER A 353 -22.78 23.59 -6.12
C SER A 353 -22.12 22.31 -6.64
N GLY A 354 -22.79 21.15 -6.56
CA GLY A 354 -22.18 19.86 -6.87
C GLY A 354 -21.07 19.47 -5.89
N SER A 355 -21.15 19.97 -4.65
CA SER A 355 -20.29 19.50 -3.57
C SER A 355 -20.67 18.06 -3.21
N ALA A 356 -19.69 17.22 -2.91
CA ALA A 356 -19.88 15.79 -2.71
C ALA A 356 -19.11 15.28 -1.50
N ALA A 357 -19.56 14.16 -0.93
CA ALA A 357 -18.83 13.34 0.01
C ALA A 357 -18.88 11.90 -0.52
N VAL A 358 -17.73 11.37 -0.92
CA VAL A 358 -17.62 10.03 -1.52
C VAL A 358 -16.75 9.12 -0.66
N LEU A 359 -17.10 7.85 -0.63
CA LEU A 359 -16.50 6.79 0.16
C LEU A 359 -15.63 5.91 -0.73
N TYR A 360 -14.39 5.68 -0.30
CA TYR A 360 -13.51 4.64 -0.80
C TYR A 360 -13.45 3.56 0.30
N ASP A 361 -14.21 2.49 0.10
CA ASP A 361 -14.39 1.36 1.02
C ASP A 361 -13.69 0.11 0.45
N PRO A 362 -12.42 -0.15 0.79
CA PRO A 362 -11.75 -1.38 0.38
C PRO A 362 -12.31 -2.57 1.20
N PRO A 363 -12.33 -3.80 0.65
CA PRO A 363 -12.89 -4.98 1.32
C PRO A 363 -11.96 -5.54 2.41
N ILE A 364 -11.68 -4.72 3.44
CA ILE A 364 -10.79 -4.98 4.58
C ILE A 364 -11.33 -4.26 5.83
N ASP A 365 -10.91 -4.68 7.02
CA ASP A 365 -11.41 -4.13 8.29
C ASP A 365 -10.57 -2.94 8.82
N GLU A 366 -9.37 -2.69 8.28
CA GLU A 366 -8.43 -1.73 8.84
C GLU A 366 -8.78 -0.26 8.60
N PHE A 367 -9.35 0.08 7.44
CA PHE A 367 -9.65 1.48 7.08
C PHE A 367 -10.66 1.63 5.93
N ALA A 368 -11.34 2.77 5.93
CA ALA A 368 -12.02 3.35 4.77
C ALA A 368 -11.68 4.85 4.70
N VAL A 369 -11.77 5.46 3.50
CA VAL A 369 -11.47 6.89 3.30
C VAL A 369 -12.68 7.63 2.74
N VAL A 370 -13.07 8.74 3.39
CA VAL A 370 -14.13 9.64 2.91
C VAL A 370 -13.53 10.92 2.35
N ARG A 371 -13.69 11.15 1.05
CA ARG A 371 -13.26 12.38 0.37
C ARG A 371 -14.43 13.36 0.30
N THR A 372 -14.25 14.54 0.88
CA THR A 372 -15.24 15.62 0.80
C THR A 372 -14.75 16.74 -0.11
N GLN A 373 -15.57 17.17 -1.07
CA GLN A 373 -15.31 18.30 -1.96
C GLN A 373 -16.37 19.38 -1.75
N LEU A 374 -15.97 20.53 -1.18
CA LEU A 374 -16.83 21.70 -1.01
C LEU A 374 -16.54 22.71 -2.13
N ARG A 375 -17.47 22.89 -3.06
CA ARG A 375 -17.27 23.65 -4.31
C ARG A 375 -17.69 25.12 -4.26
N SER A 376 -18.25 25.60 -3.14
CA SER A 376 -18.74 26.97 -3.01
C SER A 376 -18.57 27.52 -1.58
N VAL A 377 -18.47 28.85 -1.46
CA VAL A 377 -18.37 29.53 -0.16
C VAL A 377 -19.66 29.33 0.62
N GLY A 378 -19.54 28.82 1.86
CA GLY A 378 -20.70 28.48 2.69
C GLY A 378 -21.32 27.10 2.37
N ALA A 379 -20.75 26.33 1.44
CA ALA A 379 -21.02 24.90 1.38
C ALA A 379 -20.58 24.21 2.69
N LYS A 380 -21.44 23.35 3.23
CA LYS A 380 -21.18 22.58 4.46
C LYS A 380 -21.61 21.14 4.25
N VAL A 381 -20.74 20.21 4.63
CA VAL A 381 -21.08 18.81 4.93
C VAL A 381 -21.11 18.64 6.45
N THR A 382 -22.09 17.88 6.94
CA THR A 382 -22.17 17.43 8.33
C THR A 382 -22.15 15.90 8.30
N MET A 383 -21.18 15.28 8.97
CA MET A 383 -21.04 13.82 9.05
C MET A 383 -21.57 13.33 10.40
N GLU A 384 -22.14 12.13 10.42
CA GLU A 384 -22.50 11.44 11.66
C GLU A 384 -21.27 11.12 12.54
N ALA A 385 -21.50 10.45 13.67
CA ALA A 385 -20.44 9.86 14.48
C ALA A 385 -20.01 8.54 13.85
N ILE A 386 -18.72 8.43 13.52
CA ILE A 386 -18.08 7.17 13.12
C ILE A 386 -17.65 6.47 14.41
N ASP A 387 -17.86 5.16 14.48
CA ASP A 387 -17.40 4.31 15.58
C ASP A 387 -15.94 3.93 15.33
N GLY A 388 -15.02 4.80 15.77
CA GLY A 388 -13.58 4.64 15.57
C GLY A 388 -12.82 5.97 15.49
N PRO A 389 -11.48 5.91 15.41
CA PRO A 389 -10.62 7.08 15.24
C PRO A 389 -10.63 7.56 13.79
N SER A 390 -10.59 8.87 13.58
CA SER A 390 -10.53 9.50 12.26
C SER A 390 -9.41 10.53 12.17
N ILE A 391 -8.64 10.49 11.09
CA ILE A 391 -7.62 11.50 10.74
C ILE A 391 -8.14 12.30 9.54
N VAL A 392 -8.09 13.64 9.62
CA VAL A 392 -8.55 14.53 8.55
C VAL A 392 -7.42 15.45 8.08
N ILE A 393 -7.15 15.40 6.77
CA ILE A 393 -6.22 16.29 6.05
C ILE A 393 -6.97 17.11 4.99
N CYS A 394 -6.59 18.39 4.84
CA CYS A 394 -7.12 19.30 3.83
C CYS A 394 -6.10 19.39 2.67
N THR A 395 -6.34 18.62 1.61
CA THR A 395 -5.44 18.53 0.44
C THR A 395 -5.62 19.64 -0.57
N ALA A 396 -6.75 20.36 -0.54
CA ALA A 396 -7.04 21.48 -1.43
C ALA A 396 -7.92 22.56 -0.77
N GLY A 397 -7.68 23.83 -1.08
CA GLY A 397 -8.53 24.96 -0.68
C GLY A 397 -8.43 25.36 0.80
N ARG A 398 -9.53 25.87 1.37
CA ARG A 398 -9.60 26.31 2.79
C ARG A 398 -11.02 26.27 3.36
N GLY A 399 -11.12 26.09 4.67
CA GLY A 399 -12.38 26.08 5.42
C GLY A 399 -12.17 25.93 6.93
N SER A 400 -13.17 25.39 7.62
CA SER A 400 -13.08 25.10 9.05
C SER A 400 -13.82 23.79 9.37
N ILE A 401 -13.22 22.94 10.20
CA ILE A 401 -13.84 21.75 10.79
C ILE A 401 -14.33 22.08 12.20
N ALA A 402 -15.44 21.45 12.64
CA ALA A 402 -15.97 21.63 13.98
C ALA A 402 -16.55 20.32 14.54
N ALA A 403 -16.34 20.06 15.82
CA ALA A 403 -16.90 18.93 16.56
C ALA A 403 -17.19 19.37 18.00
N GLY A 404 -18.42 19.16 18.46
CA GLY A 404 -18.90 19.70 19.74
C GLY A 404 -18.74 21.23 19.79
N THR A 405 -18.08 21.73 20.83
CA THR A 405 -17.73 23.14 21.03
C THR A 405 -16.44 23.56 20.31
N THR A 406 -15.65 22.62 19.80
CA THR A 406 -14.33 22.89 19.22
C THR A 406 -14.45 23.19 17.73
N ARG A 407 -13.76 24.23 17.26
CA ARG A 407 -13.69 24.61 15.85
C ARG A 407 -12.25 24.94 15.48
N LEU A 408 -11.78 24.37 14.37
CA LEU A 408 -10.42 24.55 13.85
C LEU A 408 -10.46 24.97 12.38
N ASP A 409 -9.67 25.99 12.03
CA ASP A 409 -9.43 26.32 10.63
C ASP A 409 -8.47 25.32 9.98
N VAL A 410 -8.77 24.98 8.71
CA VAL A 410 -8.04 24.03 7.86
C VAL A 410 -7.85 24.62 6.46
N ALA A 411 -6.70 24.38 5.84
CA ALA A 411 -6.37 24.85 4.50
C ALA A 411 -5.15 24.12 3.91
N GLU A 412 -5.04 24.15 2.59
CA GLU A 412 -3.97 23.62 1.76
C GLU A 412 -2.63 24.34 1.97
N GLY A 413 -1.52 23.61 1.83
CA GLY A 413 -0.16 24.10 2.05
C GLY A 413 0.26 25.24 1.11
N GLY A 414 0.50 26.42 1.68
CA GLY A 414 0.91 27.62 0.94
C GLY A 414 0.82 28.90 1.78
N LYS A 415 1.80 29.80 1.61
CA LYS A 415 2.05 31.00 2.43
C LYS A 415 0.79 31.83 2.74
N THR A 416 0.33 31.78 3.99
CA THR A 416 -0.57 32.78 4.59
C THR A 416 -0.15 32.95 6.06
N GLY A 417 0.30 34.17 6.44
CA GLY A 417 0.92 34.44 7.73
C GLY A 417 -0.08 34.52 8.90
N ASP A 418 -0.54 33.35 9.36
CA ASP A 418 -1.37 33.16 10.56
C ASP A 418 -0.96 31.82 11.22
N ASP A 419 -0.11 31.89 12.24
CA ASP A 419 0.75 30.78 12.75
C ASP A 419 0.03 29.65 13.52
N LYS A 420 -1.25 29.36 13.28
CA LYS A 420 -2.02 28.36 14.05
C LYS A 420 -3.06 27.59 13.24
N LYS A 421 -2.65 26.79 12.26
CA LYS A 421 -3.59 26.05 11.37
C LYS A 421 -3.08 24.64 10.98
N ARG A 422 -4.03 23.69 10.93
CA ARG A 422 -4.11 22.43 10.12
C ARG A 422 -3.79 21.05 10.76
N THR A 423 -4.32 20.03 10.07
CA THR A 423 -4.58 18.62 10.46
C THR A 423 -5.48 18.47 11.69
N ALA A 424 -6.39 17.49 11.72
CA ALA A 424 -7.17 17.21 12.93
C ALA A 424 -7.53 15.73 13.12
N VAL A 425 -7.50 15.27 14.38
CA VAL A 425 -8.01 13.95 14.79
C VAL A 425 -9.39 14.12 15.42
N ARG A 426 -10.31 13.21 15.12
CA ARG A 426 -11.63 13.08 15.76
C ARG A 426 -11.81 11.64 16.23
N SER A 427 -12.33 11.45 17.45
CA SER A 427 -12.80 10.15 17.94
C SER A 427 -14.21 10.29 18.49
N SER A 428 -15.13 9.41 18.12
CA SER A 428 -16.49 9.39 18.66
C SER A 428 -16.90 7.99 19.08
N GLU A 429 -17.55 7.91 20.23
CA GLU A 429 -18.30 6.73 20.66
C GLU A 429 -19.77 6.89 20.23
N LYS A 430 -20.41 5.79 19.81
CA LYS A 430 -21.87 5.63 19.98
C LYS A 430 -22.09 5.02 21.37
N GLU A 431 -22.91 5.66 22.20
CA GLU A 431 -23.39 5.00 23.42
C GLU A 431 -24.27 3.82 23.02
N GLY A 432 -23.85 2.62 23.41
CA GLY A 432 -24.58 1.37 23.12
C GLY A 432 -25.78 1.24 24.04
N ASP A 433 -26.98 1.25 23.47
CA ASP A 433 -28.24 1.10 24.20
C ASP A 433 -28.45 -0.39 24.55
N THR A 434 -27.91 -0.83 25.70
CA THR A 434 -28.08 -2.19 26.20
C THR A 434 -29.39 -2.33 26.96
N ASP A 435 -30.52 -2.40 26.24
CA ASP A 435 -31.81 -2.70 26.86
C ASP A 435 -31.96 -4.22 27.10
N THR A 436 -31.50 -4.66 28.27
CA THR A 436 -31.83 -5.98 28.82
C THR A 436 -33.12 -5.91 29.65
N THR A 437 -34.28 -6.15 29.05
CA THR A 437 -35.45 -6.62 29.81
C THR A 437 -36.26 -7.71 29.11
N SER A 438 -36.89 -8.54 29.93
CA SER A 438 -37.51 -9.82 29.60
C SER A 438 -38.93 -9.74 29.06
N ASP A 439 -39.29 -10.70 28.20
CA ASP A 439 -40.67 -11.03 27.85
C ASP A 439 -41.64 -11.01 29.05
N THR A 440 -42.77 -10.32 28.90
CA THR A 440 -44.04 -10.74 29.53
C THR A 440 -45.24 -10.13 28.80
N SER A 441 -46.22 -10.98 28.49
CA SER A 441 -47.42 -10.64 27.73
C SER A 441 -48.52 -9.97 28.57
N SER A 442 -49.20 -8.93 28.04
CA SER A 442 -50.67 -8.79 28.19
C SER A 442 -51.30 -7.60 27.43
N SER A 443 -52.40 -7.90 26.70
CA SER A 443 -53.59 -7.07 26.45
C SER A 443 -53.48 -5.61 25.95
N SER A 444 -53.90 -5.38 24.70
CA SER A 444 -54.19 -4.04 24.14
C SER A 444 -55.66 -3.64 24.31
N GLY A 445 -55.92 -2.50 24.97
CA GLY A 445 -57.26 -1.96 25.21
C GLY A 445 -57.58 -0.66 24.45
N ILE A 446 -58.44 -0.79 23.43
CA ILE A 446 -59.56 0.12 23.04
C ILE A 446 -59.46 1.65 23.33
N MET A 447 -59.35 2.41 22.23
CA MET A 447 -59.95 3.73 21.90
C MET A 447 -59.45 5.10 22.43
N SER A 448 -59.67 6.08 21.52
CA SER A 448 -60.17 7.45 21.75
C SER A 448 -59.18 8.63 21.73
N GLN A 449 -58.79 9.05 20.53
CA GLN A 449 -58.38 10.44 20.30
C GLN A 449 -59.63 11.34 20.23
N ARG A 450 -59.64 12.46 20.99
CA ARG A 450 -60.65 13.52 20.86
C ARG A 450 -60.15 14.63 19.94
N ASN A 451 -60.93 14.87 18.90
CA ASN A 451 -60.75 15.95 17.93
C ASN A 451 -61.16 17.31 18.51
N ARG A 452 -60.41 18.38 18.21
CA ARG A 452 -60.88 19.77 18.30
C ARG A 452 -60.24 20.61 17.20
N SER A 453 -61.02 20.88 16.15
CA SER A 453 -60.65 21.69 15.00
C SER A 453 -60.98 23.17 15.20
N GLY A 454 -60.20 24.06 14.58
CA GLY A 454 -60.30 25.51 14.70
C GLY A 454 -60.10 26.26 13.38
N ARG A 455 -61.14 26.27 12.53
CA ARG A 455 -61.45 27.18 11.39
C ARG A 455 -60.30 27.92 10.66
N GLY A 456 -60.18 27.61 9.37
CA GLY A 456 -59.68 28.50 8.30
C GLY A 456 -60.41 28.21 6.98
N SER A 457 -60.89 29.22 6.26
CA SER A 457 -61.92 29.04 5.21
C SER A 457 -61.37 28.85 3.78
N ASN A 458 -61.44 27.61 3.30
CA ASN A 458 -61.96 27.19 1.98
C ASN A 458 -61.83 28.14 0.76
N ARG A 459 -61.05 27.73 -0.26
CA ARG A 459 -61.39 27.96 -1.67
C ARG A 459 -60.73 26.95 -2.63
N ASN A 460 -61.60 26.26 -3.37
CA ASN A 460 -61.39 25.35 -4.51
C ASN A 460 -60.65 24.00 -4.31
N ASN A 461 -61.31 22.98 -4.86
CA ASN A 461 -60.98 21.56 -4.82
C ASN A 461 -60.35 21.12 -6.15
N GLY A 462 -59.34 20.25 -6.11
CA GLY A 462 -58.70 19.67 -7.29
C GLY A 462 -57.67 18.60 -6.91
N ASN A 463 -58.00 17.33 -7.16
CA ASN A 463 -57.18 16.13 -6.95
C ASN A 463 -56.55 15.93 -5.56
N ASN A 464 -57.37 15.44 -4.62
CA ASN A 464 -56.89 14.83 -3.38
C ASN A 464 -56.76 13.30 -3.53
N ALA A 465 -55.95 12.87 -4.51
CA ALA A 465 -55.50 11.48 -4.67
C ALA A 465 -54.02 11.42 -4.27
N PRO A 466 -53.53 10.32 -3.65
CA PRO A 466 -52.08 10.11 -3.54
C PRO A 466 -51.50 10.13 -4.95
N GLY A 467 -50.56 11.04 -5.22
CA GLY A 467 -49.92 11.13 -6.53
C GLY A 467 -49.32 9.79 -6.93
N GLU A 468 -49.28 9.50 -8.23
CA GLU A 468 -48.78 8.23 -8.78
C GLU A 468 -47.37 7.89 -8.24
N GLU A 469 -46.54 8.92 -8.09
CA GLU A 469 -45.27 8.94 -7.35
C GLU A 469 -45.33 8.27 -5.96
N ALA A 470 -46.29 8.66 -5.12
CA ALA A 470 -46.45 8.10 -3.77
C ALA A 470 -46.92 6.64 -3.81
N GLN A 471 -47.74 6.26 -4.79
CA GLN A 471 -48.21 4.87 -4.94
C GLN A 471 -47.08 3.94 -5.38
N ILE A 472 -46.25 4.37 -6.34
CA ILE A 472 -45.05 3.65 -6.77
C ILE A 472 -44.05 3.54 -5.59
N TRP A 473 -43.88 4.60 -4.80
CA TRP A 473 -43.01 4.57 -3.62
C TRP A 473 -43.47 3.60 -2.53
N GLU A 474 -44.77 3.59 -2.17
CA GLU A 474 -45.31 2.61 -1.22
C GLU A 474 -45.15 1.18 -1.74
N ALA A 475 -45.40 0.93 -3.03
CA ALA A 475 -45.18 -0.38 -3.65
C ALA A 475 -43.71 -0.82 -3.60
N CYS A 476 -42.76 0.09 -3.86
CA CYS A 476 -41.32 -0.20 -3.74
C CYS A 476 -40.94 -0.59 -2.31
N LYS A 477 -41.43 0.12 -1.29
CA LYS A 477 -41.11 -0.18 0.12
C LYS A 477 -41.59 -1.57 0.55
N VAL A 478 -42.77 -2.00 0.12
CA VAL A 478 -43.28 -3.36 0.42
C VAL A 478 -42.39 -4.41 -0.25
N GLN A 479 -42.10 -4.27 -1.55
CA GLN A 479 -41.23 -5.20 -2.27
C GLN A 479 -39.80 -5.26 -1.68
N ILE A 480 -39.25 -4.14 -1.18
CA ILE A 480 -37.94 -4.12 -0.51
C ILE A 480 -37.99 -4.93 0.80
N ALA A 481 -39.07 -4.85 1.58
CA ALA A 481 -39.22 -5.68 2.78
C ALA A 481 -39.32 -7.18 2.47
N ASP A 482 -40.00 -7.54 1.37
CA ASP A 482 -40.07 -8.92 0.87
C ASP A 482 -38.69 -9.40 0.39
N ILE A 483 -37.91 -8.57 -0.31
CA ILE A 483 -36.53 -8.88 -0.73
C ILE A 483 -35.61 -9.09 0.47
N VAL A 484 -35.65 -8.22 1.49
CA VAL A 484 -34.86 -8.39 2.72
C VAL A 484 -35.22 -9.71 3.41
N THR A 485 -36.50 -10.06 3.43
CA THR A 485 -36.97 -11.36 3.93
C THR A 485 -36.42 -12.52 3.09
N GLY A 486 -36.40 -12.39 1.76
CA GLY A 486 -35.81 -13.37 0.84
C GLY A 486 -34.31 -13.57 1.03
N VAL A 487 -33.55 -12.49 1.24
CA VAL A 487 -32.09 -12.52 1.52
C VAL A 487 -31.80 -13.16 2.88
N ASN A 488 -32.62 -12.89 3.90
CA ASN A 488 -32.48 -13.56 5.20
C ASN A 488 -32.70 -15.08 5.08
N ASN A 489 -33.72 -15.52 4.33
CA ASN A 489 -33.96 -16.94 4.06
C ASN A 489 -32.82 -17.63 3.26
N GLU A 490 -32.14 -16.88 2.39
CA GLU A 490 -30.95 -17.32 1.65
C GLU A 490 -29.77 -17.51 2.61
N ASN A 491 -29.49 -16.51 3.47
CA ASN A 491 -28.46 -16.55 4.50
C ASN A 491 -28.69 -17.65 5.55
N ASP A 492 -29.92 -17.90 5.96
CA ASP A 492 -30.27 -19.02 6.86
C ASP A 492 -29.95 -20.36 6.20
N SER A 493 -30.32 -20.53 4.91
CA SER A 493 -30.07 -21.76 4.15
C SER A 493 -28.57 -22.00 3.93
N LEU A 494 -27.78 -20.93 3.71
CA LEU A 494 -26.32 -20.99 3.64
C LEU A 494 -25.70 -21.31 5.01
N SER A 495 -26.24 -20.75 6.09
CA SER A 495 -25.78 -21.01 7.47
C SER A 495 -26.03 -22.45 7.91
N GLU A 496 -27.13 -23.06 7.47
CA GLU A 496 -27.38 -24.51 7.64
C GLU A 496 -26.43 -25.35 6.80
N LEU A 497 -26.15 -24.95 5.55
CA LEU A 497 -25.23 -25.65 4.66
C LEU A 497 -23.80 -25.68 5.22
N VAL A 498 -23.29 -24.55 5.72
CA VAL A 498 -21.94 -24.45 6.31
C VAL A 498 -21.81 -25.28 7.60
N LYS A 499 -22.88 -25.38 8.40
CA LYS A 499 -22.90 -26.28 9.58
C LYS A 499 -22.80 -27.74 9.15
N LEU A 500 -23.60 -28.15 8.16
CA LEU A 500 -23.66 -29.52 7.68
C LEU A 500 -22.36 -29.93 6.95
N ASP A 501 -21.76 -29.03 6.18
CA ASP A 501 -20.44 -29.20 5.56
C ASP A 501 -19.35 -29.42 6.63
N LYS A 502 -19.34 -28.61 7.68
CA LYS A 502 -18.41 -28.76 8.81
C LYS A 502 -18.60 -30.08 9.56
N GLU A 503 -19.84 -30.55 9.71
CA GLU A 503 -20.11 -31.87 10.30
C GLU A 503 -19.60 -33.01 9.41
N VAL A 504 -19.91 -32.98 8.11
CA VAL A 504 -19.45 -33.96 7.11
C VAL A 504 -17.92 -33.96 7.00
N GLY A 505 -17.27 -32.80 7.03
CA GLY A 505 -15.81 -32.66 7.00
C GLY A 505 -15.08 -33.24 8.22
N THR A 506 -15.79 -33.62 9.29
CA THR A 506 -15.22 -34.37 10.43
C THR A 506 -15.44 -35.88 10.35
N MET A 507 -16.15 -36.37 9.33
CA MET A 507 -16.42 -37.79 9.11
C MET A 507 -15.34 -38.45 8.25
N ASP A 508 -15.24 -39.77 8.36
CA ASP A 508 -14.43 -40.61 7.45
C ASP A 508 -15.03 -40.53 6.03
N PRO A 509 -14.25 -40.13 4.99
CA PRO A 509 -14.73 -39.98 3.62
C PRO A 509 -15.45 -41.22 3.06
N ASP A 510 -15.03 -42.42 3.47
CA ASP A 510 -15.62 -43.69 3.02
C ASP A 510 -16.92 -44.05 3.78
N ARG A 511 -17.39 -43.18 4.69
CA ARG A 511 -18.53 -43.44 5.59
C ARG A 511 -19.55 -42.30 5.70
N VAL A 512 -19.44 -41.26 4.88
CA VAL A 512 -20.41 -40.14 4.88
C VAL A 512 -21.83 -40.66 4.57
N PRO A 513 -22.85 -40.40 5.42
CA PRO A 513 -24.22 -40.83 5.14
C PRO A 513 -24.78 -40.18 3.87
N THR A 514 -25.37 -40.99 3.00
CA THR A 514 -25.96 -40.53 1.73
C THR A 514 -27.06 -39.48 1.94
N ASP A 515 -27.76 -39.51 3.08
CA ASP A 515 -28.81 -38.55 3.39
C ASP A 515 -28.26 -37.16 3.80
N SER A 516 -27.07 -37.08 4.40
CA SER A 516 -26.38 -35.81 4.64
C SER A 516 -26.04 -35.12 3.31
N ILE A 517 -25.54 -35.88 2.33
CA ILE A 517 -25.22 -35.37 0.99
C ILE A 517 -26.48 -34.86 0.28
N LYS A 518 -27.60 -35.60 0.35
CA LYS A 518 -28.90 -35.14 -0.19
C LYS A 518 -29.39 -33.87 0.50
N GLN A 519 -29.19 -33.73 1.80
CA GLN A 519 -29.61 -32.56 2.56
C GLN A 519 -28.77 -31.32 2.19
N MET A 520 -27.45 -31.48 2.01
CA MET A 520 -26.59 -30.42 1.46
C MET A 520 -27.05 -30.00 0.04
N GLU A 521 -27.32 -30.97 -0.85
CA GLU A 521 -27.81 -30.69 -2.19
C GLU A 521 -29.16 -29.93 -2.18
N GLN A 522 -30.08 -30.30 -1.27
CA GLN A 522 -31.35 -29.60 -1.09
C GLN A 522 -31.16 -28.17 -0.61
N LEU A 523 -30.24 -27.92 0.34
CA LEU A 523 -29.91 -26.58 0.83
C LEU A 523 -29.28 -25.72 -0.27
N CYS A 524 -28.35 -26.25 -1.06
CA CYS A 524 -27.79 -25.57 -2.23
C CYS A 524 -28.89 -25.16 -3.23
N ARG A 525 -29.76 -26.11 -3.63
CA ARG A 525 -30.87 -25.84 -4.56
C ARG A 525 -31.87 -24.82 -4.01
N LYS A 526 -32.12 -24.83 -2.69
CA LYS A 526 -32.98 -23.87 -2.00
C LYS A 526 -32.37 -22.47 -1.97
N GLY A 527 -31.07 -22.36 -1.68
CA GLY A 527 -30.31 -21.10 -1.74
C GLY A 527 -30.34 -20.47 -3.12
N VAL A 528 -29.98 -21.23 -4.17
CA VAL A 528 -30.03 -20.76 -5.57
C VAL A 528 -31.42 -20.26 -5.94
N LYS A 529 -32.49 -20.98 -5.55
CA LYS A 529 -33.87 -20.58 -5.82
C LYS A 529 -34.26 -19.26 -5.13
N PHE A 530 -33.78 -19.01 -3.91
CA PHE A 530 -33.98 -17.71 -3.26
C PHE A 530 -33.19 -16.62 -3.99
N SER A 531 -31.92 -16.88 -4.34
CA SER A 531 -31.06 -15.95 -5.08
C SER A 531 -31.69 -15.51 -6.41
N GLU A 532 -32.19 -16.45 -7.22
CA GLU A 532 -32.89 -16.14 -8.48
C GLU A 532 -34.15 -15.28 -8.27
N ALA A 533 -34.94 -15.58 -7.23
CA ALA A 533 -36.14 -14.82 -6.87
C ALA A 533 -35.80 -13.41 -6.35
N ASN A 534 -34.73 -13.29 -5.57
CA ASN A 534 -34.20 -12.02 -5.05
C ASN A 534 -33.70 -11.15 -6.22
N ILE A 535 -32.94 -11.71 -7.16
CA ILE A 535 -32.45 -11.02 -8.37
C ILE A 535 -33.62 -10.53 -9.24
N SER A 536 -34.66 -11.36 -9.46
CA SER A 536 -35.83 -10.97 -10.24
C SER A 536 -36.63 -9.83 -9.57
N SER A 537 -36.77 -9.89 -8.25
CA SER A 537 -37.46 -8.87 -7.46
C SER A 537 -36.67 -7.54 -7.43
N LEU A 538 -35.35 -7.60 -7.26
CA LEU A 538 -34.46 -6.43 -7.32
C LEU A 538 -34.50 -5.73 -8.69
N LYS A 539 -34.50 -6.48 -9.79
CA LYS A 539 -34.70 -5.92 -11.14
C LYS A 539 -36.04 -5.19 -11.26
N THR A 540 -37.11 -5.79 -10.74
CA THR A 540 -38.46 -5.21 -10.78
C THR A 540 -38.55 -3.88 -10.00
N VAL A 541 -38.02 -3.84 -8.78
CA VAL A 541 -37.94 -2.61 -7.96
C VAL A 541 -37.05 -1.56 -8.62
N THR A 542 -35.94 -1.97 -9.25
CA THR A 542 -35.04 -1.05 -9.96
C THR A 542 -35.75 -0.33 -11.11
N GLU A 543 -36.56 -1.04 -11.91
CA GLU A 543 -37.37 -0.41 -12.96
C GLU A 543 -38.45 0.51 -12.39
N GLN A 544 -39.12 0.12 -11.30
CA GLN A 544 -40.11 0.99 -10.64
C GLN A 544 -39.47 2.28 -10.10
N LEU A 545 -38.25 2.22 -9.55
CA LEU A 545 -37.49 3.41 -9.10
C LEU A 545 -37.03 4.30 -10.27
N LYS A 546 -36.68 3.73 -11.44
CA LYS A 546 -36.43 4.50 -12.67
C LYS A 546 -37.68 5.25 -13.13
N ILE A 547 -38.84 4.58 -13.14
CA ILE A 547 -40.14 5.20 -13.47
C ILE A 547 -40.47 6.31 -12.47
N LEU A 548 -40.32 6.06 -11.17
CA LEU A 548 -40.52 7.05 -10.10
C LEU A 548 -39.67 8.31 -10.35
N ARG A 549 -38.37 8.13 -10.65
CA ARG A 549 -37.47 9.23 -10.97
C ARG A 549 -37.90 10.01 -12.21
N ALA A 550 -38.38 9.32 -13.26
CA ALA A 550 -38.89 9.97 -14.46
C ALA A 550 -40.15 10.80 -14.19
N VAL A 551 -41.07 10.30 -13.36
CA VAL A 551 -42.29 11.01 -12.93
C VAL A 551 -41.94 12.27 -12.11
N VAL A 552 -40.99 12.16 -11.16
CA VAL A 552 -40.51 13.31 -10.37
C VAL A 552 -39.89 14.38 -11.27
N VAL A 553 -38.96 14.00 -12.16
CA VAL A 553 -38.29 14.94 -13.06
C VAL A 553 -39.29 15.62 -14.01
N ALA A 554 -40.26 14.89 -14.56
CA ALA A 554 -41.30 15.46 -15.42
C ALA A 554 -42.17 16.49 -14.68
N LYS A 555 -42.47 16.23 -13.41
CA LYS A 555 -43.25 17.14 -12.54
C LYS A 555 -42.44 18.39 -12.17
N GLU A 556 -41.17 18.27 -11.83
CA GLU A 556 -40.26 19.41 -11.60
C GLU A 556 -40.11 20.29 -12.87
N GLN A 557 -40.08 19.69 -14.05
CA GLN A 557 -40.06 20.40 -15.34
C GLN A 557 -41.40 21.10 -15.64
N ALA A 558 -42.53 20.51 -15.27
CA ALA A 558 -43.85 21.14 -15.39
C ALA A 558 -44.04 22.31 -14.41
N GLU A 559 -43.62 22.16 -13.15
CA GLU A 559 -43.71 23.20 -12.13
C GLU A 559 -42.78 24.39 -12.41
N SER A 560 -41.55 24.14 -12.90
CA SER A 560 -40.63 25.19 -13.30
C SER A 560 -41.12 25.98 -14.53
N SER A 561 -41.67 25.30 -15.54
CA SER A 561 -42.25 25.96 -16.72
C SER A 561 -43.56 26.71 -16.45
N ALA A 562 -44.35 26.31 -15.44
CA ALA A 562 -45.52 27.06 -14.98
C ALA A 562 -45.18 28.39 -14.27
N SER A 563 -43.94 28.55 -13.76
CA SER A 563 -43.53 29.72 -12.99
C SER A 563 -43.09 30.94 -13.83
N GLY A 564 -42.87 30.77 -15.14
CA GLY A 564 -42.23 31.78 -15.99
C GLY A 564 -43.15 32.44 -17.02
N THR A 565 -43.77 33.58 -16.69
CA THR A 565 -44.43 34.46 -17.67
C THR A 565 -43.82 35.86 -17.72
N GLY A 566 -43.05 36.14 -18.79
CA GLY A 566 -42.40 37.44 -19.02
C GLY A 566 -41.65 37.51 -20.35
N LYS A 567 -42.37 37.67 -21.47
CA LYS A 567 -41.76 37.77 -22.82
C LYS A 567 -41.12 39.15 -23.07
N ARG A 568 -39.93 39.17 -23.68
CA ARG A 568 -39.69 39.69 -25.04
C ARG A 568 -38.26 39.42 -25.54
N ALA A 569 -38.07 39.51 -26.85
CA ALA A 569 -36.99 38.86 -27.59
C ALA A 569 -35.84 39.79 -27.99
N ALA A 570 -34.65 39.21 -28.13
CA ALA A 570 -33.64 39.60 -29.11
C ALA A 570 -32.97 38.32 -29.65
N ARG A 571 -32.46 38.39 -30.88
CA ARG A 571 -31.97 37.24 -31.67
C ARG A 571 -30.44 37.14 -31.60
N ASP A 572 -29.93 36.02 -32.13
CA ASP A 572 -28.54 35.82 -32.61
C ASP A 572 -27.42 35.58 -31.57
N SER A 573 -27.25 34.30 -31.21
CA SER A 573 -25.93 33.59 -31.21
C SER A 573 -26.11 32.12 -30.80
N ALA A 574 -26.74 31.32 -31.65
CA ALA A 574 -26.93 29.88 -31.42
C ALA A 574 -25.83 29.04 -32.11
N ALA A 575 -24.69 28.89 -31.43
CA ALA A 575 -23.68 27.88 -31.72
C ALA A 575 -22.98 27.48 -30.40
N ALA A 576 -22.64 26.19 -30.25
CA ALA A 576 -22.00 25.59 -29.08
C ALA A 576 -22.87 25.43 -27.79
N ALA A 577 -23.98 24.69 -27.87
CA ALA A 577 -24.64 24.08 -26.69
C ALA A 577 -25.54 22.87 -27.01
N THR A 578 -25.13 21.93 -27.89
CA THR A 578 -25.94 20.74 -28.23
C THR A 578 -25.09 19.52 -28.62
N ALA A 579 -24.22 19.07 -27.71
CA ALA A 579 -23.44 17.83 -27.90
C ALA A 579 -23.11 17.12 -26.57
N ALA A 580 -24.09 16.98 -25.65
CA ALA A 580 -23.87 16.26 -24.38
C ALA A 580 -25.15 15.75 -23.67
N THR A 581 -26.21 15.31 -24.39
CA THR A 581 -27.31 14.51 -23.78
C THR A 581 -28.09 13.72 -24.84
N ALA A 582 -27.59 12.53 -25.20
CA ALA A 582 -28.36 11.43 -25.78
C ALA A 582 -27.60 10.13 -25.41
N SER A 583 -28.02 9.48 -24.32
CA SER A 583 -28.88 8.29 -24.38
C SER A 583 -28.06 7.00 -24.48
N LEU A 584 -27.46 6.61 -23.36
CA LEU A 584 -27.04 5.22 -23.14
C LEU A 584 -28.27 4.35 -22.81
N TYR A 585 -28.21 3.09 -23.24
CA TYR A 585 -29.21 2.04 -23.03
C TYR A 585 -30.48 2.13 -23.89
N ASP A 586 -30.34 1.69 -25.14
CA ASP A 586 -31.39 0.95 -25.85
C ASP A 586 -30.76 -0.34 -26.38
N PHE A 587 -31.37 -1.51 -26.11
CA PHE A 587 -30.81 -2.81 -26.50
C PHE A 587 -31.91 -3.89 -26.61
N ASP A 588 -32.51 -3.98 -27.79
CA ASP A 588 -33.23 -5.13 -28.34
C ASP A 588 -33.31 -4.89 -29.87
N GLY A 589 -33.09 -5.85 -30.78
CA GLY A 589 -32.64 -7.23 -30.63
C GLY A 589 -32.54 -7.91 -32.02
N ALA A 590 -32.26 -9.22 -32.02
CA ALA A 590 -32.46 -10.19 -33.12
C ALA A 590 -31.87 -9.94 -34.53
N GLY A 591 -30.89 -10.79 -34.87
CA GLY A 591 -30.75 -11.57 -36.12
C GLY A 591 -30.99 -10.93 -37.50
N ASP A 592 -29.99 -11.04 -38.38
CA ASP A 592 -30.02 -12.13 -39.39
C ASP A 592 -28.63 -12.40 -40.00
N SER A 593 -28.46 -13.57 -40.64
CA SER A 593 -27.34 -13.86 -41.54
C SER A 593 -27.79 -13.60 -43.00
N PRO A 594 -26.90 -13.23 -43.95
CA PRO A 594 -26.21 -14.31 -44.66
C PRO A 594 -24.80 -14.00 -45.22
N VAL A 595 -24.10 -15.09 -45.54
CA VAL A 595 -22.90 -15.20 -46.40
C VAL A 595 -23.17 -14.68 -47.84
N PRO A 596 -22.15 -14.29 -48.66
CA PRO A 596 -21.17 -15.27 -49.19
C PRO A 596 -19.72 -14.80 -49.38
N SER A 597 -18.79 -15.76 -49.31
CA SER A 597 -17.43 -15.68 -49.91
C SER A 597 -17.52 -15.54 -51.44
N PRO A 598 -16.41 -15.25 -52.17
CA PRO A 598 -15.65 -16.40 -52.69
C PRO A 598 -14.14 -16.17 -53.05
N VAL A 599 -13.52 -17.30 -53.43
CA VAL A 599 -12.39 -17.51 -54.37
C VAL A 599 -10.98 -17.77 -53.81
N ALA A 600 -10.52 -18.99 -54.15
CA ALA A 600 -9.14 -19.51 -54.26
C ALA A 600 -8.24 -19.45 -53.00
N GLY A 601 -7.61 -20.54 -52.55
CA GLY A 601 -7.38 -21.86 -53.15
C GLY A 601 -5.87 -22.15 -53.16
N GLY A 602 -5.38 -23.38 -53.00
CA GLY A 602 -6.04 -24.67 -52.77
C GLY A 602 -5.00 -25.79 -53.01
N GLY A 603 -5.20 -26.98 -52.45
CA GLY A 603 -4.46 -28.17 -52.87
C GLY A 603 -3.44 -28.77 -51.89
N ALA A 604 -3.97 -29.68 -51.06
CA ALA A 604 -3.57 -31.10 -51.00
C ALA A 604 -2.29 -31.56 -50.25
N GLY A 605 -2.45 -32.74 -49.63
CA GLY A 605 -1.37 -33.61 -49.14
C GLY A 605 -0.96 -33.36 -47.68
N GLY A 606 -1.12 -34.27 -46.71
CA GLY A 606 -1.65 -35.63 -46.74
C GLY A 606 -0.66 -36.65 -46.15
N GLY A 607 -1.11 -37.42 -45.14
CA GLY A 607 -0.43 -38.63 -44.68
C GLY A 607 0.71 -38.45 -43.68
N ALA A 608 0.40 -38.63 -42.40
CA ALA A 608 1.39 -38.98 -41.38
C ALA A 608 0.93 -40.27 -40.67
N ALA A 609 1.58 -41.41 -40.97
CA ALA A 609 1.44 -42.64 -40.21
C ALA A 609 2.60 -43.61 -40.47
N SER A 610 3.26 -44.02 -39.38
CA SER A 610 3.98 -45.27 -39.11
C SER A 610 5.41 -45.06 -38.57
N GLY A 611 5.76 -45.84 -37.55
CA GLY A 611 7.02 -45.73 -36.82
C GLY A 611 6.86 -46.06 -35.34
N GLY A 612 6.57 -47.33 -35.02
CA GLY A 612 6.44 -47.80 -33.64
C GLY A 612 7.38 -48.96 -33.31
N VAL A 613 7.38 -49.28 -32.01
CA VAL A 613 7.65 -50.59 -31.39
C VAL A 613 9.06 -50.90 -30.84
N ALA A 614 9.07 -51.10 -29.50
CA ALA A 614 9.85 -52.02 -28.66
C ALA A 614 11.31 -51.73 -28.21
N GLY A 615 11.63 -52.20 -26.98
CA GLY A 615 13.00 -52.47 -26.52
C GLY A 615 13.25 -52.45 -25.00
N GLY A 616 12.58 -53.29 -24.19
CA GLY A 616 12.63 -53.23 -22.71
C GLY A 616 13.84 -53.84 -21.96
N GLY A 617 13.78 -53.73 -20.61
CA GLY A 617 14.60 -54.46 -19.61
C GLY A 617 15.79 -53.67 -19.01
N SER A 618 16.29 -53.94 -17.78
CA SER A 618 15.82 -54.78 -16.66
C SER A 618 16.74 -54.61 -15.42
N SER A 619 16.19 -54.56 -14.18
CA SER A 619 16.83 -54.99 -12.90
C SER A 619 18.13 -54.25 -12.42
N THR A 620 18.62 -54.29 -11.16
CA THR A 620 18.28 -55.02 -9.91
C THR A 620 18.65 -54.19 -8.65
N SER A 621 18.58 -54.78 -7.45
CA SER A 621 18.47 -54.13 -6.13
C SER A 621 19.66 -54.31 -5.15
N THR A 622 19.46 -53.84 -3.91
CA THR A 622 20.16 -54.17 -2.61
C THR A 622 21.39 -53.35 -2.18
N ARG A 623 21.81 -53.30 -0.90
CA ARG A 623 21.18 -53.25 0.47
C ARG A 623 22.34 -53.28 1.50
N LYS A 624 22.13 -52.83 2.76
CA LYS A 624 22.97 -53.08 3.98
C LYS A 624 24.25 -52.19 4.13
N GLN A 625 24.80 -51.89 5.32
CA GLN A 625 24.42 -52.25 6.72
C GLN A 625 24.97 -51.29 7.82
N HIS A 626 24.20 -51.15 8.92
CA HIS A 626 24.53 -51.02 10.36
C HIS A 626 25.80 -50.33 10.93
N GLY A 627 25.59 -49.67 12.08
CA GLY A 627 26.49 -49.65 13.26
C GLY A 627 26.97 -48.23 13.64
N ASP A 628 26.27 -47.40 14.43
CA ASP A 628 25.65 -47.58 15.75
C ASP A 628 26.65 -47.89 16.90
N ARG A 629 26.94 -46.87 17.72
CA ARG A 629 27.02 -46.97 19.19
C ARG A 629 27.10 -45.60 19.88
N SER A 630 26.76 -45.61 21.17
CA SER A 630 26.15 -44.50 21.88
C SER A 630 26.95 -44.00 23.10
N SER A 631 26.34 -43.05 23.82
CA SER A 631 26.43 -42.77 25.27
C SER A 631 27.31 -41.60 25.73
N ASN A 632 26.98 -40.87 26.81
CA ASN A 632 25.68 -40.45 27.39
C ASN A 632 25.98 -39.42 28.52
N ARG A 633 24.98 -38.62 28.96
CA ARG A 633 24.92 -37.92 30.28
C ARG A 633 25.92 -36.77 30.55
N ASP A 634 25.67 -35.79 31.45
CA ASP A 634 24.43 -35.29 32.09
C ASP A 634 24.68 -33.91 32.78
N SER A 635 23.59 -33.18 33.04
CA SER A 635 23.35 -32.27 34.19
C SER A 635 23.90 -30.81 34.30
N MET A 636 22.94 -29.97 34.70
CA MET A 636 22.89 -28.54 35.14
C MET A 636 23.25 -28.36 36.65
N PRO A 637 23.03 -27.22 37.36
CA PRO A 637 22.93 -25.76 37.04
C PRO A 637 23.90 -24.93 37.97
N PRO A 638 23.57 -23.90 38.83
CA PRO A 638 22.65 -22.73 38.79
C PRO A 638 23.21 -21.33 39.27
N LYS A 639 22.45 -20.26 38.94
CA LYS A 639 22.04 -19.06 39.75
C LYS A 639 22.95 -17.85 40.16
N ALA A 640 22.39 -16.66 39.85
CA ALA A 640 22.02 -15.51 40.73
C ALA A 640 22.88 -14.21 40.86
N ASP A 641 22.24 -13.11 40.43
CA ASP A 641 21.94 -11.83 41.14
C ASP A 641 22.97 -10.70 41.42
N SER A 642 22.72 -9.54 40.77
CA SER A 642 22.34 -8.23 41.38
C SER A 642 23.32 -7.03 41.57
N VAL A 643 22.68 -5.84 41.41
CA VAL A 643 22.94 -4.44 41.84
C VAL A 643 23.95 -3.49 41.11
N GLU A 644 23.39 -2.32 40.74
CA GLU A 644 23.97 -0.97 40.50
C GLU A 644 24.68 -0.35 41.75
N PRO A 645 25.42 0.81 41.76
CA PRO A 645 24.96 2.13 41.23
C PRO A 645 25.97 3.27 40.86
N GLN A 646 25.39 4.38 40.32
CA GLN A 646 25.75 5.82 40.44
C GLN A 646 27.15 6.40 40.04
N GLY A 647 27.14 7.53 39.32
CA GLY A 647 28.32 8.39 38.98
C GLY A 647 28.64 9.46 40.05
N PRO A 648 29.68 10.33 39.86
CA PRO A 648 29.38 11.70 39.36
C PRO A 648 30.52 12.52 38.66
N THR A 649 30.11 13.63 38.00
CA THR A 649 30.74 14.97 37.80
C THR A 649 32.27 15.22 37.62
N ALA A 650 32.64 15.63 36.40
CA ALA A 650 33.28 16.90 35.94
C ALA A 650 34.58 17.54 36.56
N SER A 651 35.44 17.97 35.60
CA SER A 651 36.33 19.17 35.56
C SER A 651 37.85 18.98 35.74
N ALA A 652 38.63 19.96 35.23
CA ALA A 652 39.93 19.72 34.57
C ALA A 652 41.15 20.43 35.18
N SER A 653 42.36 19.90 34.96
CA SER A 653 43.48 20.58 34.24
C SER A 653 44.86 19.91 34.46
N GLY A 654 45.79 20.09 33.52
CA GLY A 654 47.20 20.30 33.89
C GLY A 654 48.23 19.15 33.89
N GLY A 655 48.33 18.37 32.80
CA GLY A 655 49.61 17.85 32.26
C GLY A 655 50.63 17.10 33.15
N ASN A 656 50.65 15.77 33.04
CA ASN A 656 51.92 15.02 32.91
C ASN A 656 51.70 13.69 32.16
N ASN A 657 52.78 13.08 31.66
CA ASN A 657 52.78 11.94 30.74
C ASN A 657 52.41 10.59 31.42
N SER A 658 51.20 10.51 31.98
CA SER A 658 50.53 9.23 32.17
C SER A 658 49.70 8.95 30.93
N ARG A 659 49.81 7.75 30.33
CA ARG A 659 48.80 7.27 29.39
C ARG A 659 47.52 7.09 30.19
N SER A 660 46.65 8.10 30.16
CA SER A 660 45.27 8.02 30.66
C SER A 660 44.64 6.81 30.00
N ARG A 661 44.45 5.75 30.80
CA ARG A 661 44.08 4.43 30.29
C ARG A 661 42.66 4.51 29.80
N VAL A 662 42.48 4.76 28.49
CA VAL A 662 41.18 5.08 27.89
C VAL A 662 40.15 4.05 28.34
N VAL A 663 39.15 4.53 29.08
CA VAL A 663 38.03 3.73 29.55
C VAL A 663 36.84 4.12 28.70
N PHE A 664 36.25 3.12 28.07
CA PHE A 664 34.99 3.25 27.34
C PHE A 664 33.82 2.85 28.25
N SER A 665 32.69 3.51 28.06
CA SER A 665 31.41 3.26 28.72
C SER A 665 30.47 2.48 27.79
N LYS A 666 29.36 1.97 28.32
CA LYS A 666 28.32 1.39 27.47
C LYS A 666 27.66 2.50 26.63
N GLY A 667 27.50 2.28 25.32
CA GLY A 667 26.99 3.27 24.37
C GLY A 667 28.07 4.13 23.70
N ASP A 668 29.35 3.97 24.04
CA ASP A 668 30.43 4.70 23.37
C ASP A 668 30.62 4.16 21.94
N ALA A 669 30.55 5.06 20.95
CA ALA A 669 30.95 4.77 19.57
C ALA A 669 32.48 4.66 19.46
N VAL A 670 32.95 3.62 18.79
CA VAL A 670 34.37 3.30 18.64
C VAL A 670 34.70 2.82 17.23
N ALA A 671 35.84 3.25 16.69
CA ALA A 671 36.50 2.52 15.63
C ALA A 671 37.31 1.40 16.28
N PHE A 672 37.08 0.14 15.93
CA PHE A 672 37.79 -0.99 16.51
C PHE A 672 38.29 -1.96 15.43
N LYS A 673 39.31 -2.75 15.78
CA LYS A 673 39.83 -3.79 14.91
C LYS A 673 39.38 -5.17 15.42
N PRO A 674 38.56 -5.93 14.69
CA PRO A 674 38.26 -7.31 15.02
C PRO A 674 39.53 -8.17 15.14
N LYS A 675 39.39 -9.35 15.76
CA LYS A 675 40.43 -10.39 15.72
C LYS A 675 39.95 -11.54 14.87
N ALA A 676 40.64 -11.77 13.76
CA ALA A 676 40.39 -12.93 12.91
C ALA A 676 40.54 -14.23 13.72
N PRO A 677 39.61 -15.19 13.62
CA PRO A 677 39.89 -16.57 14.01
C PRO A 677 40.95 -17.14 13.05
N SER A 678 41.97 -17.80 13.59
CA SER A 678 43.05 -18.50 12.85
C SER A 678 43.81 -17.69 11.78
N GLY A 679 44.86 -16.97 12.19
CA GLY A 679 46.10 -16.81 11.41
C GLY A 679 46.09 -15.91 10.15
N GLU A 680 44.94 -15.55 9.63
CA GLU A 680 44.81 -14.67 8.46
C GLU A 680 45.18 -13.21 8.77
N PRO A 681 45.68 -12.46 7.75
CA PRO A 681 46.07 -11.07 7.95
C PRO A 681 44.86 -10.18 8.23
N SER A 682 44.80 -9.64 9.45
CA SER A 682 44.26 -8.32 9.77
C SER A 682 42.94 -7.92 9.07
N SER A 683 41.79 -8.18 9.71
CA SER A 683 40.54 -7.49 9.38
C SER A 683 40.69 -5.97 9.43
N ASP A 684 39.93 -5.25 8.61
CA ASP A 684 39.90 -3.78 8.60
C ASP A 684 39.39 -3.18 9.93
N TRP A 685 39.51 -1.85 10.05
CA TRP A 685 38.93 -1.11 11.17
C TRP A 685 37.43 -0.91 10.91
N ILE A 686 36.58 -1.17 11.91
CA ILE A 686 35.12 -1.15 11.79
C ILE A 686 34.51 -0.22 12.84
N LEU A 687 33.43 0.44 12.48
CA LEU A 687 32.55 1.25 13.32
C LEU A 687 31.69 0.36 14.24
N GLY A 688 31.83 0.52 15.55
CA GLY A 688 31.07 -0.26 16.52
C GLY A 688 30.64 0.53 17.76
N GLU A 689 29.74 -0.06 18.54
CA GLU A 689 29.25 0.47 19.81
C GLU A 689 29.64 -0.46 20.97
N VAL A 690 30.12 0.11 22.08
CA VAL A 690 30.42 -0.66 23.28
C VAL A 690 29.12 -1.09 23.98
N ALA A 691 28.72 -2.34 23.83
CA ALA A 691 27.51 -2.89 24.45
C ALA A 691 27.69 -3.34 25.91
N ALA A 692 28.91 -3.74 26.32
CA ALA A 692 29.21 -4.05 27.71
C ALA A 692 30.71 -3.92 28.06
N VAL A 693 30.99 -3.50 29.29
CA VAL A 693 32.33 -3.52 29.89
C VAL A 693 32.44 -4.77 30.78
N MET A 694 33.47 -5.59 30.56
CA MET A 694 33.66 -6.86 31.27
C MET A 694 34.98 -6.86 32.03
N GLY A 695 34.94 -7.08 33.35
CA GLY A 695 36.12 -7.17 34.21
C GLY A 695 36.80 -5.83 34.54
N GLU A 696 37.77 -5.88 35.45
CA GLU A 696 38.32 -4.71 36.12
C GLU A 696 39.84 -4.54 35.95
N GLY A 697 40.33 -3.32 36.18
CA GLY A 697 41.76 -3.03 36.23
C GLY A 697 42.54 -3.50 34.99
N LYS A 698 43.34 -4.56 35.13
CA LYS A 698 44.16 -5.15 34.05
C LYS A 698 43.44 -6.20 33.21
N SER A 699 42.34 -6.80 33.69
CA SER A 699 41.56 -7.80 32.96
C SER A 699 40.40 -7.20 32.15
N ARG A 700 40.12 -5.89 32.28
CA ARG A 700 39.04 -5.20 31.56
C ARG A 700 39.05 -5.47 30.04
N ARG A 701 37.89 -5.85 29.51
CA ARG A 701 37.58 -6.10 28.10
C ARG A 701 36.27 -5.41 27.75
N TYR A 702 36.04 -5.22 26.46
CA TYR A 702 34.85 -4.59 25.93
C TYR A 702 34.15 -5.58 25.00
N LYS A 703 32.83 -5.70 25.15
CA LYS A 703 31.95 -6.31 24.18
C LYS A 703 31.51 -5.19 23.25
N VAL A 704 31.94 -5.24 22.00
CA VAL A 704 31.63 -4.27 20.95
C VAL A 704 30.68 -4.93 19.98
N LEU A 705 29.60 -4.24 19.63
CA LEU A 705 28.72 -4.61 18.53
C LEU A 705 29.16 -3.85 17.29
N ASP A 706 29.15 -4.52 16.16
CA ASP A 706 29.14 -3.85 14.86
C ASP A 706 27.88 -2.99 14.74
N ILE A 707 28.01 -1.75 14.27
CA ILE A 707 26.85 -0.86 14.07
C ILE A 707 26.06 -1.27 12.82
N GLU A 708 26.72 -1.86 11.82
CA GLU A 708 26.10 -2.59 10.72
C GLU A 708 26.86 -3.91 10.51
N PRO A 709 26.38 -5.05 11.05
CA PRO A 709 26.88 -6.34 10.60
C PRO A 709 26.50 -6.54 9.13
N ASP A 710 27.42 -7.05 8.30
CA ASP A 710 27.15 -7.45 6.91
C ASP A 710 25.76 -8.10 6.76
N ASP A 711 25.08 -7.78 5.66
CA ASP A 711 23.66 -8.07 5.32
C ASP A 711 23.25 -9.56 5.38
N GLN A 712 24.13 -10.46 5.82
CA GLN A 712 23.87 -11.89 6.02
C GLN A 712 24.27 -12.45 7.39
N SER A 713 24.84 -11.67 8.32
CA SER A 713 25.27 -12.18 9.63
C SER A 713 24.53 -11.57 10.83
N LYS A 714 24.14 -12.42 11.79
CA LYS A 714 23.63 -11.95 13.10
C LYS A 714 24.64 -10.99 13.73
N GLN A 715 24.16 -9.91 14.34
CA GLN A 715 24.96 -8.87 15.00
C GLN A 715 26.17 -9.47 15.75
N LYS A 716 27.36 -9.36 15.14
CA LYS A 716 28.55 -10.06 15.61
C LYS A 716 29.08 -9.40 16.87
N GLU A 717 29.13 -10.18 17.95
CA GLU A 717 29.65 -9.70 19.23
C GLU A 717 31.16 -9.87 19.31
N TYR A 718 31.90 -8.77 19.23
CA TYR A 718 33.37 -8.79 19.29
C TYR A 718 33.88 -8.55 20.72
N ARG A 719 34.85 -9.38 21.15
CA ARG A 719 35.59 -9.17 22.41
C ARG A 719 36.87 -8.37 22.15
N SER A 720 36.82 -7.06 22.39
CA SER A 720 37.93 -6.14 22.19
C SER A 720 38.59 -5.69 23.51
N SER A 721 39.63 -4.85 23.38
CA SER A 721 40.41 -4.28 24.48
C SER A 721 40.68 -2.79 24.19
N ALA A 722 40.89 -1.96 25.21
CA ALA A 722 41.10 -0.52 25.03
C ALA A 722 42.27 -0.14 24.10
N SER A 723 43.24 -1.03 23.90
CA SER A 723 44.35 -0.84 22.95
C SER A 723 44.02 -1.19 21.49
N SER A 724 42.81 -1.68 21.22
CA SER A 724 42.34 -2.10 19.90
C SER A 724 41.07 -1.34 19.49
N MET A 725 40.83 -0.20 20.12
CA MET A 725 39.67 0.68 19.91
C MET A 725 40.11 2.14 20.00
N ILE A 726 39.51 2.99 19.18
CA ILE A 726 39.68 4.45 19.18
C ILE A 726 38.29 5.04 19.42
N ALA A 727 38.17 5.94 20.40
CA ALA A 727 36.89 6.61 20.69
C ALA A 727 36.51 7.53 19.53
N ILE A 728 35.27 7.43 19.07
CA ILE A 728 34.68 8.36 18.11
C ILE A 728 34.02 9.48 18.90
N THR A 729 34.32 10.73 18.55
CA THR A 729 33.76 11.89 19.25
C THR A 729 32.25 11.96 19.04
N PRO A 730 31.45 12.09 20.12
CA PRO A 730 30.00 12.29 20.00
C PRO A 730 29.68 13.54 19.18
N GLU A 731 28.55 13.53 18.49
CA GLU A 731 28.11 14.60 17.60
C GLU A 731 28.08 15.99 18.27
N SER A 732 27.56 16.05 19.50
CA SER A 732 27.52 17.24 20.35
C SER A 732 28.90 17.83 20.69
N GLN A 733 29.98 17.09 20.45
CA GLN A 733 31.36 17.52 20.66
C GLN A 733 32.16 17.55 19.34
N ALA A 734 31.59 17.16 18.20
CA ALA A 734 32.28 17.13 16.91
C ALA A 734 32.82 18.51 16.50
N GLY A 735 32.14 19.60 16.88
CA GLY A 735 32.60 20.98 16.70
C GLY A 735 33.90 21.33 17.43
N THR A 736 34.28 20.58 18.47
CA THR A 736 35.51 20.83 19.27
C THR A 736 36.76 20.12 18.74
N LEU A 737 36.61 19.28 17.72
CA LEU A 737 37.73 18.63 17.04
C LEU A 737 38.62 19.67 16.34
N ARG A 738 39.91 19.33 16.20
CA ARG A 738 40.86 20.14 15.43
C ARG A 738 40.70 19.87 13.94
N ASP A 739 41.02 20.86 13.13
CA ASP A 739 41.02 20.73 11.68
C ASP A 739 42.16 19.82 11.21
N TRP A 740 41.96 19.18 10.06
CA TRP A 740 42.92 18.28 9.45
C TRP A 740 43.72 19.04 8.38
N GLU A 741 45.05 18.97 8.48
CA GLU A 741 45.96 19.55 7.50
C GLU A 741 45.90 18.77 6.17
N ALA A 742 45.87 19.49 5.04
CA ALA A 742 45.92 18.88 3.71
C ALA A 742 47.23 18.10 3.49
N GLY A 743 47.15 16.98 2.78
CA GLY A 743 48.24 16.01 2.60
C GLY A 743 48.46 15.06 3.78
N LYS A 744 47.69 15.17 4.87
CA LYS A 744 47.82 14.27 6.02
C LYS A 744 47.11 12.94 5.76
N VAL A 745 47.82 11.84 6.03
CA VAL A 745 47.26 10.48 5.98
C VAL A 745 46.46 10.19 7.25
N VAL A 746 45.23 9.71 7.07
CA VAL A 746 44.23 9.45 8.11
C VAL A 746 43.58 8.08 7.89
N LEU A 747 42.88 7.58 8.91
CA LEU A 747 41.85 6.54 8.75
C LEU A 747 40.50 7.26 8.72
N ALA A 748 39.65 6.93 7.77
CA ALA A 748 38.33 7.54 7.66
C ALA A 748 37.28 6.50 7.30
N LEU A 749 36.08 6.68 7.85
CA LEU A 749 34.91 5.89 7.48
C LEU A 749 34.57 6.15 6.01
N TYR A 750 34.51 5.09 5.19
CA TYR A 750 34.13 5.25 3.79
C TYR A 750 32.62 5.47 3.67
N PRO A 751 32.13 6.40 2.81
CA PRO A 751 30.72 6.74 2.73
C PRO A 751 29.81 5.53 2.55
N ASN A 752 28.71 5.49 3.29
CA ASN A 752 27.72 4.41 3.29
C ASN A 752 28.28 3.02 3.66
N THR A 753 29.31 2.97 4.52
CA THR A 753 29.85 1.72 5.10
C THR A 753 30.21 1.89 6.57
N THR A 754 30.44 0.79 7.29
CA THR A 754 31.02 0.78 8.64
C THR A 754 32.55 0.70 8.65
N THR A 755 33.22 0.62 7.50
CA THR A 755 34.64 0.30 7.42
C THR A 755 35.51 1.55 7.29
N PHE A 756 36.59 1.61 8.06
CA PHE A 756 37.58 2.68 8.00
C PHE A 756 38.76 2.28 7.12
N TYR A 757 38.97 3.03 6.04
CA TYR A 757 40.10 2.85 5.13
C TYR A 757 41.10 4.00 5.26
N LYS A 758 42.31 3.77 4.76
CA LYS A 758 43.38 4.78 4.73
C LYS A 758 43.07 5.79 3.63
N ALA A 759 43.16 7.07 3.97
CA ALA A 759 42.86 8.19 3.08
C ALA A 759 43.85 9.34 3.26
N GLU A 760 43.95 10.19 2.25
CA GLU A 760 44.69 11.45 2.29
C GLU A 760 43.72 12.63 2.37
N VAL A 761 43.96 13.56 3.29
CA VAL A 761 43.15 14.77 3.46
C VAL A 761 43.43 15.74 2.31
N HIS A 762 42.41 16.11 1.55
CA HIS A 762 42.55 17.09 0.47
C HIS A 762 42.17 18.51 0.92
N SER A 763 40.99 18.67 1.53
CA SER A 763 40.51 19.94 2.09
C SER A 763 39.51 19.70 3.22
N MET A 764 39.08 20.78 3.88
CA MET A 764 38.02 20.77 4.88
C MET A 764 37.07 21.94 4.59
N ASP A 765 35.78 21.69 4.68
CA ASP A 765 34.71 22.65 4.38
C ASP A 765 34.25 23.39 5.65
N GLU A 766 33.59 24.54 5.48
CA GLU A 766 33.13 25.39 6.60
C GLU A 766 32.17 24.66 7.56
N ASP A 767 31.42 23.66 7.06
CA ASP A 767 30.53 22.80 7.84
C ASP A 767 31.25 21.73 8.68
N GLY A 768 32.59 21.70 8.70
CA GLY A 768 33.37 20.72 9.46
C GLY A 768 33.39 19.32 8.84
N ARG A 769 33.23 19.22 7.53
CA ARG A 769 33.42 17.99 6.73
C ARG A 769 34.79 17.97 6.07
N VAL A 770 35.35 16.79 5.90
CA VAL A 770 36.69 16.57 5.32
C VAL A 770 36.54 15.94 3.95
N ASN A 771 37.15 16.56 2.94
CA ASN A 771 37.27 15.98 1.60
C ASN A 771 38.52 15.10 1.56
N LEU A 772 38.31 13.83 1.27
CA LEU A 772 39.31 12.77 1.39
C LEU A 772 39.48 12.06 0.07
N LYS A 773 40.72 11.63 -0.21
CA LYS A 773 41.01 10.68 -1.29
C LYS A 773 41.35 9.32 -0.67
N PHE A 774 40.61 8.27 -1.01
CA PHE A 774 40.83 6.95 -0.44
C PHE A 774 41.92 6.16 -1.18
N GLU A 775 42.67 5.34 -0.46
CA GLU A 775 43.71 4.48 -1.02
C GLU A 775 43.09 3.32 -1.83
N GLY A 776 43.24 3.36 -3.15
CA GLY A 776 42.73 2.33 -4.07
C GLY A 776 41.78 2.86 -5.16
N GLU A 777 41.31 4.11 -5.07
CA GLU A 777 40.52 4.74 -6.13
C GLU A 777 41.43 5.06 -7.34
N ASN A 778 41.12 4.46 -8.51
CA ASN A 778 41.96 4.57 -9.72
C ASN A 778 41.90 5.94 -10.42
N ASP A 779 40.83 6.71 -10.22
CA ASP A 779 40.69 8.06 -10.76
C ASP A 779 41.24 9.10 -9.79
N SER A 780 42.14 9.96 -10.28
CA SER A 780 42.83 10.95 -9.45
C SER A 780 41.94 12.11 -8.97
N THR A 781 40.67 12.16 -9.39
CA THR A 781 39.72 13.25 -9.16
C THR A 781 38.57 12.90 -8.23
N THR A 782 38.41 11.63 -7.84
CA THR A 782 37.37 11.23 -6.88
C THR A 782 37.77 11.71 -5.48
N LEU A 783 36.89 12.53 -4.89
CA LEU A 783 37.00 12.98 -3.50
C LEU A 783 35.71 12.61 -2.79
N GLN A 784 35.85 11.96 -1.63
CA GLN A 784 34.75 11.54 -0.78
C GLN A 784 34.66 12.50 0.42
N GLN A 785 33.45 12.97 0.72
CA GLN A 785 33.23 13.90 1.83
C GLN A 785 32.79 13.13 3.09
N VAL A 786 33.55 13.26 4.19
CA VAL A 786 33.32 12.51 5.45
C VAL A 786 33.27 13.49 6.63
N GLU A 787 32.39 13.27 7.61
CA GLU A 787 32.34 14.14 8.81
C GLU A 787 33.63 14.04 9.64
N ARG A 788 34.13 15.17 10.13
CA ARG A 788 35.39 15.25 10.91
C ARG A 788 35.45 14.32 12.12
N ARG A 789 34.32 13.90 12.70
CA ARG A 789 34.24 12.91 13.81
C ARG A 789 34.56 11.48 13.39
N PHE A 790 34.37 11.13 12.12
CA PHE A 790 34.66 9.82 11.54
C PHE A 790 36.02 9.79 10.81
N VAL A 791 36.83 10.84 10.97
CA VAL A 791 38.22 10.90 10.50
C VAL A 791 39.14 10.84 11.72
N ILE A 792 39.93 9.76 11.82
CA ILE A 792 40.77 9.45 12.97
C ILE A 792 42.26 9.39 12.59
N GLU A 793 43.11 9.67 13.56
CA GLU A 793 44.56 9.68 13.35
C GLU A 793 45.08 8.29 12.97
N PHE A 794 45.62 8.14 11.75
CA PHE A 794 46.30 6.92 11.36
C PHE A 794 47.61 6.78 12.16
N ARG A 795 47.71 5.69 12.93
CA ARG A 795 48.91 5.31 13.67
C ARG A 795 49.43 4.01 13.06
N ALA A 796 50.54 4.12 12.33
CA ALA A 796 51.26 3.01 11.70
C ALA A 796 51.83 2.04 12.75
#